data_AF-A0A945YS67-F1
#
_entry.id   AF-A0A945YS67-F1
#
_cell.length_a   1.000
_cell.length_b   1.000
_cell.length_c   1.000
_cell.angle_alpha   90.00
_cell.angle_beta   90.00
_cell.angle_gamma   90.00
#
_symmetry.space_group_name_H-M   'P 1'
#
loop_
_entity.id
_entity.type
_entity.pdbx_description
1 polymer ?
#
loop_
_entity_poly.entity_id
_entity_poly.type
_entity_poly.pdbx_seq_one_letter_code
_entity_poly.pdbx_strand_id
1 'polypeptide(L)'
;DMDRSIRKMLYRDKSIGDIIIKPTIDRIWTWNRDYDLKYDFSKSLIFEFAAGANAFIKEPTIYPDKSTQEWEEYKQEVWNDITSGGTMQRYNQSFKVTYNLPFKKIPLLDWVTVALSYQAVYKWTASPTSIQLRMGNTIENSNQKQLNGKLDLKTLYNKVPYFKKLTAPKRGGSGRPSSRLRGGAPPPPDDTNDTIEKPRVNYAKIIGETVVKTLLSIKGGSLTYSSGYGMVLPGFNQEPELMGVNLATSAPGLGFVFGDQRDIKWDAAADGWITADTILNNPYMRKSTESMSYKINADFLGAIKIDIDGDRIYASNYQSYFRNGSSDINNPVFQEFTPMDGGNFSVSYSIIKTSFEKSDSANISGTFATFLESRKEVAYRLANNNNSWDGEEVYDSLAGSLYPRGYTSTSQPVLYYAFLSAYSGESTSQVNIKNPFPTFPLPNWRVTFNGLTKIKAVGKLFRSVNITHGYRSMLSISSWTTNVNFKPEDPGLTFPNSYNYITKYDIGIVSIMEQYSPLIGVDITMHNSLSAKVEFKKSRKLDLSFVNNQLTEVTGNEVVVGMGYRIKNLNFTIGNMSGSSNKNKNFKSDLNLKFDFGIRDNKTTLRRIDEVNNQISAGAKQFTLNFAADYMLSQSIQLKFYYNWTSSNPYVSNQMPNATTSGGFSLRFNLAQ
;
A
#
# COMPACT_ATOMS: atom_id res chain seq x y z
N ASP A 1 -19.59 31.52 12.76
CA ASP A 1 -20.87 31.71 12.05
C ASP A 1 -22.02 31.18 12.89
N MET A 2 -23.10 31.94 13.01
CA MET A 2 -24.31 31.53 13.71
C MET A 2 -25.46 31.46 12.71
N ASP A 3 -26.03 30.28 12.55
CA ASP A 3 -27.17 30.06 11.65
C ASP A 3 -28.38 29.64 12.49
N ARG A 4 -29.47 30.41 12.37
CA ARG A 4 -30.71 30.20 13.10
C ARG A 4 -31.85 30.02 12.10
N SER A 5 -32.44 28.84 12.12
CA SER A 5 -33.59 28.46 11.30
C SER A 5 -34.77 28.07 12.17
N ILE A 6 -35.95 28.60 11.85
CA ILE A 6 -37.19 28.29 12.54
C ILE A 6 -38.22 27.90 11.48
N ARG A 7 -38.74 26.69 11.59
CA ARG A 7 -39.80 26.16 10.73
C ARG A 7 -41.03 25.88 11.57
N LYS A 8 -42.14 26.52 11.23
CA LYS A 8 -43.45 26.32 11.85
C LYS A 8 -44.38 25.64 10.85
N MET A 9 -44.96 24.51 11.24
CA MET A 9 -45.95 23.79 10.46
C MET A 9 -47.24 23.67 11.26
N LEU A 10 -48.35 24.12 10.70
CA LEU A 10 -49.69 23.92 11.26
C LEU A 10 -50.51 23.16 10.24
N TYR A 11 -50.96 21.95 10.61
CA TYR A 11 -51.87 21.20 9.77
C TYR A 11 -53.25 21.86 9.79
N ARG A 12 -53.84 21.99 8.60
CA ARG A 12 -55.20 22.49 8.45
C ARG A 12 -56.16 21.48 9.04
N ASP A 13 -57.01 21.91 9.97
CA ASP A 13 -58.13 21.11 10.44
C ASP A 13 -59.12 20.88 9.29
N LYS A 14 -59.54 19.63 9.11
CA LYS A 14 -60.54 19.20 8.12
C LYS A 14 -61.77 18.57 8.78
N SER A 15 -61.84 18.60 10.10
CA SER A 15 -62.96 18.05 10.86
C SER A 15 -64.12 19.07 10.94
N ILE A 16 -65.31 18.59 11.32
CA ILE A 16 -66.54 19.40 11.43
C ILE A 16 -66.60 20.11 12.81
N GLY A 17 -65.80 19.69 13.79
CA GLY A 17 -65.69 20.33 15.10
C GLY A 17 -64.43 21.19 15.21
N ASP A 18 -64.44 22.20 16.08
CA ASP A 18 -63.25 23.01 16.38
C ASP A 18 -62.23 22.17 17.16
N ILE A 19 -61.27 21.56 16.46
CA ILE A 19 -60.14 20.87 17.11
C ILE A 19 -58.97 21.84 17.21
N ILE A 20 -58.53 22.12 18.44
CA ILE A 20 -57.35 22.94 18.69
C ILE A 20 -56.09 22.14 18.32
N ILE A 21 -55.63 22.28 17.08
CA ILE A 21 -54.37 21.71 16.60
C ILE A 21 -53.22 22.67 16.95
N LYS A 22 -52.25 22.21 17.73
CA LYS A 22 -51.05 22.99 18.04
C LYS A 22 -50.05 22.90 16.87
N PRO A 23 -49.36 23.99 16.50
CA PRO A 23 -48.34 23.95 15.46
C PRO A 23 -47.13 23.14 15.91
N THR A 24 -46.54 22.37 14.99
CA THR A 24 -45.20 21.79 15.17
C THR A 24 -44.16 22.85 14.84
N ILE A 25 -43.23 23.08 15.76
CA ILE A 25 -42.14 24.05 15.59
C ILE A 25 -40.83 23.29 15.64
N ASP A 26 -40.02 23.47 14.61
CA ASP A 26 -38.67 22.96 14.50
C ASP A 26 -37.71 24.16 14.54
N ARG A 27 -36.78 24.15 15.49
CA ARG A 27 -35.83 25.24 15.73
C ARG A 27 -34.43 24.68 15.72
N ILE A 28 -33.58 25.24 14.87
CA ILE A 28 -32.19 24.86 14.74
C ILE A 28 -31.38 26.14 14.82
N TRP A 29 -30.60 26.28 15.89
CA TRP A 29 -29.64 27.37 16.04
C TRP A 29 -28.25 26.78 16.23
N THR A 30 -27.46 26.81 15.17
CA THR A 30 -26.08 26.30 15.17
C THR A 30 -25.08 27.43 15.29
N TRP A 31 -23.98 27.16 15.97
CA TRP A 31 -22.84 28.04 16.08
C TRP A 31 -21.57 27.28 15.70
N ASN A 32 -21.03 27.62 14.53
CA ASN A 32 -19.81 27.03 14.00
C ASN A 32 -18.64 28.00 14.20
N ARG A 33 -17.55 27.51 14.79
CA ARG A 33 -16.31 28.28 15.00
C ARG A 33 -15.17 27.51 14.37
N ASP A 34 -14.50 28.13 13.41
CA ASP A 34 -13.34 27.55 12.75
C ASP A 34 -12.11 28.41 13.07
N TYR A 35 -11.02 27.73 13.40
CA TYR A 35 -9.73 28.31 13.73
C TYR A 35 -8.70 27.71 12.78
N ASP A 36 -7.90 28.56 12.14
CA ASP A 36 -6.77 28.14 11.32
C ASP A 36 -5.56 29.02 11.67
N LEU A 37 -4.50 28.37 12.11
CA LEU A 37 -3.22 28.98 12.41
C LEU A 37 -2.13 28.22 11.66
N LYS A 38 -1.61 28.86 10.62
CA LYS A 38 -0.40 28.43 9.93
C LYS A 38 0.74 29.38 10.25
N TYR A 39 1.83 28.83 10.78
CA TYR A 39 3.01 29.61 11.14
C TYR A 39 4.30 28.94 10.69
N ASP A 40 5.06 29.64 9.85
CA ASP A 40 6.35 29.19 9.35
C ASP A 40 7.48 29.75 10.24
N PHE A 41 7.80 29.07 11.34
CA PHE A 41 8.92 29.46 12.23
C PHE A 41 10.26 29.58 11.47
N SER A 42 10.44 28.76 10.43
CA SER A 42 11.57 28.88 9.50
C SER A 42 11.23 28.21 8.15
N LYS A 43 12.10 28.39 7.14
CA LYS A 43 12.00 27.64 5.86
C LYS A 43 12.02 26.11 6.03
N SER A 44 12.45 25.62 7.20
CA SER A 44 12.55 24.20 7.54
C SER A 44 11.50 23.71 8.53
N LEU A 45 10.77 24.59 9.22
CA LEU A 45 9.83 24.23 10.29
C LEU A 45 8.49 24.93 10.06
N ILE A 46 7.49 24.14 9.68
CA ILE A 46 6.13 24.59 9.39
C ILE A 46 5.21 24.03 10.45
N PHE A 47 4.41 24.92 11.04
CA PHE A 47 3.37 24.59 12.00
C PHE A 47 2.00 24.89 11.39
N GLU A 48 1.10 23.92 11.46
CA GLU A 48 -0.29 24.04 11.02
C GLU A 48 -1.18 23.55 12.17
N PHE A 49 -2.10 24.41 12.61
CA PHE A 49 -3.12 24.08 13.59
C PHE A 49 -4.47 24.51 13.04
N ALA A 50 -5.40 23.57 12.94
CA ALA A 50 -6.76 23.83 12.53
C ALA A 50 -7.72 23.23 13.57
N ALA A 51 -8.75 23.97 13.97
CA ALA A 51 -9.78 23.46 14.86
C ALA A 51 -11.17 23.93 14.42
N GLY A 52 -12.17 23.06 14.59
CA GLY A 52 -13.57 23.35 14.36
C GLY A 52 -14.37 23.02 15.62
N ALA A 53 -15.27 23.91 16.02
CA ALA A 53 -16.18 23.72 17.14
C ALA A 53 -17.61 23.99 16.67
N ASN A 54 -18.42 22.94 16.63
CA ASN A 54 -19.84 23.00 16.33
C ASN A 54 -20.62 22.92 17.64
N ALA A 55 -21.35 23.98 17.97
CA ALA A 55 -22.26 24.03 19.10
C ALA A 55 -23.68 24.38 18.64
N PHE A 56 -24.67 24.13 19.49
CA PHE A 56 -26.02 24.65 19.31
C PHE A 56 -26.38 25.59 20.45
N ILE A 57 -27.23 26.58 20.14
CA ILE A 57 -27.77 27.49 21.14
C ILE A 57 -29.08 26.92 21.67
N LYS A 58 -29.18 26.75 22.99
CA LYS A 58 -30.40 26.32 23.67
C LYS A 58 -31.36 27.50 23.75
N GLU A 59 -32.45 27.39 23.02
CA GLU A 59 -33.55 28.34 23.12
C GLU A 59 -34.65 27.79 24.03
N PRO A 60 -35.22 28.61 24.92
CA PRO A 60 -36.42 28.25 25.66
C PRO A 60 -37.56 27.82 24.73
N THR A 61 -38.33 26.82 25.16
CA THR A 61 -39.42 26.24 24.37
C THR A 61 -40.54 27.25 24.07
N ILE A 62 -40.78 28.17 25.00
CA ILE A 62 -41.78 29.24 24.90
C ILE A 62 -41.13 30.47 24.26
N TYR A 63 -41.79 31.05 23.25
CA TYR A 63 -41.39 32.33 22.67
C TYR A 63 -42.35 33.40 23.22
N PRO A 64 -42.00 34.07 24.33
CA PRO A 64 -42.88 35.04 24.97
C PRO A 64 -43.06 36.29 24.10
N ASP A 65 -44.12 37.05 24.38
CA ASP A 65 -44.38 38.31 23.69
C ASP A 65 -43.29 39.34 24.04
N LYS A 66 -42.84 40.13 23.06
CA LYS A 66 -41.67 41.01 23.18
C LYS A 66 -41.84 42.13 24.20
N SER A 67 -43.07 42.40 24.63
CA SER A 67 -43.40 43.43 25.63
C SER A 67 -43.52 42.90 27.05
N THR A 68 -43.37 41.58 27.29
CA THR A 68 -43.52 41.00 28.63
C THR A 68 -42.16 40.85 29.34
N GLN A 69 -42.19 40.75 30.67
CA GLN A 69 -41.01 40.44 31.48
C GLN A 69 -40.36 39.11 31.07
N GLU A 70 -41.17 38.14 30.63
CA GLU A 70 -40.72 36.84 30.13
C GLU A 70 -39.81 36.96 28.89
N TRP A 71 -39.94 38.04 28.09
CA TRP A 71 -39.04 38.32 26.97
C TRP A 71 -37.65 38.75 27.42
N GLU A 72 -37.54 39.48 28.53
CA GLU A 72 -36.24 39.81 29.13
C GLU A 72 -35.56 38.54 29.66
N GLU A 73 -36.32 37.66 30.32
CA GLU A 73 -35.83 36.37 30.81
C GLU A 73 -35.36 35.46 29.66
N TYR A 74 -36.16 35.36 28.58
CA TYR A 74 -35.78 34.64 27.36
C TYR A 74 -34.48 35.18 26.74
N LYS A 75 -34.36 36.52 26.62
CA LYS A 75 -33.14 37.14 26.10
C LYS A 75 -31.94 36.84 26.97
N GLN A 76 -32.10 36.90 28.30
CA GLN A 76 -31.03 36.63 29.23
C GLN A 76 -30.57 35.18 29.14
N GLU A 77 -31.48 34.21 29.04
CA GLU A 77 -31.12 32.79 28.90
C GLU A 77 -30.38 32.52 27.59
N VAL A 78 -30.88 33.07 26.47
CA VAL A 78 -30.20 32.96 25.16
C VAL A 78 -28.82 33.62 25.19
N TRP A 79 -28.71 34.82 25.78
CA TRP A 79 -27.41 35.48 25.91
C TRP A 79 -26.46 34.72 26.82
N ASN A 80 -26.95 34.13 27.91
CA ASN A 80 -26.15 33.29 28.79
C ASN A 80 -25.56 32.11 28.01
N ASP A 81 -26.38 31.38 27.24
CA ASP A 81 -25.92 30.23 26.44
C ASP A 81 -24.95 30.65 25.33
N ILE A 82 -25.16 31.81 24.71
CA ILE A 82 -24.19 32.39 23.76
C ILE A 82 -22.87 32.74 24.46
N THR A 83 -22.92 33.40 25.63
CA THR A 83 -21.70 33.78 26.35
C THR A 83 -20.95 32.59 26.94
N SER A 84 -21.63 31.49 27.25
CA SER A 84 -21.02 30.24 27.70
C SER A 84 -20.49 29.37 26.55
N GLY A 85 -20.58 29.82 25.29
CA GLY A 85 -20.02 29.09 24.15
C GLY A 85 -20.98 28.10 23.48
N GLY A 86 -22.26 28.11 23.85
CA GLY A 86 -23.30 27.16 23.43
C GLY A 86 -23.07 25.75 23.96
N THR A 87 -24.03 24.86 23.73
CA THR A 87 -23.85 23.43 24.05
C THR A 87 -23.08 22.76 22.91
N MET A 88 -21.87 22.27 23.21
CA MET A 88 -20.99 21.66 22.21
C MET A 88 -21.59 20.37 21.65
N GLN A 89 -21.61 20.21 20.33
CA GLN A 89 -21.98 18.95 19.67
C GLN A 89 -20.76 18.20 19.17
N ARG A 90 -19.78 18.93 18.62
CA ARG A 90 -18.58 18.35 18.04
C ARG A 90 -17.44 19.33 18.11
N TYR A 91 -16.27 18.82 18.48
CA TYR A 91 -15.01 19.54 18.38
C TYR A 91 -14.02 18.68 17.62
N ASN A 92 -13.35 19.25 16.62
CA ASN A 92 -12.30 18.59 15.85
C ASN A 92 -11.07 19.48 15.80
N GLN A 93 -9.90 18.91 16.03
CA GLN A 93 -8.64 19.61 16.00
C GLN A 93 -7.63 18.80 15.20
N SER A 94 -6.86 19.46 14.36
CA SER A 94 -5.70 18.90 13.69
C SER A 94 -4.48 19.78 13.94
N PHE A 95 -3.42 19.14 14.41
CA PHE A 95 -2.12 19.73 14.63
C PHE A 95 -1.12 19.04 13.73
N LYS A 96 -0.29 19.80 13.02
CA LYS A 96 0.73 19.24 12.14
C LYS A 96 2.00 20.07 12.21
N VAL A 97 3.10 19.39 12.47
CA VAL A 97 4.45 19.96 12.45
C VAL A 97 5.25 19.23 11.40
N THR A 98 5.81 19.99 10.46
CA THR A 98 6.72 19.47 9.44
C THR A 98 8.10 20.08 9.63
N TYR A 99 9.10 19.23 9.86
CA TYR A 99 10.49 19.62 10.02
C TYR A 99 11.38 19.00 8.93
N ASN A 100 11.80 19.85 7.99
CA ASN A 100 12.77 19.52 6.96
C ASN A 100 14.18 19.81 7.49
N LEU A 101 14.93 18.77 7.84
CA LEU A 101 16.27 18.90 8.39
C LEU A 101 17.18 19.67 7.40
N PRO A 102 17.82 20.78 7.81
CA PRO A 102 18.53 21.67 6.91
C PRO A 102 19.93 21.16 6.53
N PHE A 103 20.08 19.87 6.21
CA PHE A 103 21.36 19.25 5.84
C PHE A 103 22.03 19.91 4.63
N LYS A 104 21.25 20.56 3.75
CA LYS A 104 21.76 21.41 2.65
C LYS A 104 22.68 22.54 3.11
N LYS A 105 22.57 22.99 4.37
CA LYS A 105 23.45 24.02 4.94
C LYS A 105 24.81 23.45 5.37
N ILE A 106 24.90 22.14 5.59
CA ILE A 106 26.14 21.46 5.98
C ILE A 106 26.82 20.96 4.70
N PRO A 107 27.95 21.53 4.28
CA PRO A 107 28.59 21.19 3.01
C PRO A 107 28.96 19.72 2.86
N LEU A 108 29.06 18.94 3.94
CA LEU A 108 29.30 17.49 3.89
C LEU A 108 28.02 16.66 3.65
N LEU A 109 26.83 17.19 3.99
CA LEU A 109 25.57 16.44 4.06
C LEU A 109 24.48 16.92 3.07
N ASP A 110 24.78 17.84 2.15
CA ASP A 110 23.84 18.35 1.14
C ASP A 110 23.17 17.30 0.21
N TRP A 111 23.69 16.07 0.19
CA TRP A 111 23.20 14.91 -0.54
C TRP A 111 22.12 14.13 0.23
N VAL A 112 21.91 14.47 1.50
CA VAL A 112 20.90 13.89 2.37
C VAL A 112 19.74 14.86 2.51
N THR A 113 18.53 14.39 2.27
CA THR A 113 17.29 15.12 2.60
C THR A 113 16.49 14.27 3.57
N VAL A 114 16.15 14.84 4.73
CA VAL A 114 15.27 14.17 5.69
C VAL A 114 14.13 15.14 6.02
N ALA A 115 12.91 14.67 5.82
CA ALA A 115 11.69 15.35 6.21
C ALA A 115 11.01 14.52 7.30
N LEU A 116 10.78 15.15 8.45
CA LEU A 116 10.01 14.61 9.55
C LEU A 116 8.66 15.31 9.56
N SER A 117 7.58 14.58 9.70
CA SER A 117 6.27 15.17 9.98
C SER A 117 5.59 14.44 11.12
N TYR A 118 4.98 15.22 11.99
CA TYR A 118 4.13 14.76 13.07
C TYR A 118 2.76 15.40 12.90
N GLN A 119 1.72 14.59 12.76
CA GLN A 119 0.34 15.05 12.75
C GLN A 119 -0.38 14.42 13.93
N ALA A 120 -1.20 15.22 14.62
CA ALA A 120 -2.13 14.76 15.62
C ALA A 120 -3.52 15.25 15.26
N VAL A 121 -4.53 14.43 15.49
CA VAL A 121 -5.94 14.79 15.34
C VAL A 121 -6.66 14.39 16.60
N TYR A 122 -7.43 15.32 17.14
CA TYR A 122 -8.31 15.07 18.27
C TYR A 122 -9.74 15.38 17.85
N LYS A 123 -10.68 14.53 18.28
CA LYS A 123 -12.09 14.70 18.00
C LYS A 123 -12.87 14.39 19.26
N TRP A 124 -13.82 15.25 19.58
CA TRP A 124 -14.80 15.04 20.62
C TRP A 124 -16.18 15.11 19.98
N THR A 125 -17.04 14.16 20.31
CA THR A 125 -18.41 14.08 19.79
C THR A 125 -19.37 13.90 20.95
N ALA A 126 -20.34 14.81 21.07
CA ALA A 126 -21.38 14.72 22.06
C ALA A 126 -22.32 13.54 21.78
N SER A 127 -22.78 12.89 22.84
CA SER A 127 -23.94 12.01 22.73
C SER A 127 -25.23 12.83 22.66
N PRO A 128 -26.35 12.25 22.15
CA PRO A 128 -27.64 12.93 22.17
C PRO A 128 -28.00 13.41 23.58
N THR A 129 -28.45 14.66 23.70
CA THR A 129 -28.67 15.34 24.99
C THR A 129 -29.54 14.55 25.97
N SER A 130 -30.50 13.77 25.48
CA SER A 130 -31.39 12.93 26.29
C SER A 130 -30.69 11.79 27.03
N ILE A 131 -29.55 11.32 26.53
CA ILE A 131 -28.76 10.22 27.10
C ILE A 131 -27.35 10.64 27.49
N GLN A 132 -26.94 11.87 27.18
CA GLN A 132 -25.58 12.38 27.35
C GLN A 132 -25.08 12.27 28.79
N LEU A 133 -25.92 12.62 29.78
CA LEU A 133 -25.60 12.51 31.21
C LEU A 133 -25.32 11.06 31.66
N ARG A 134 -25.86 10.08 30.94
CA ARG A 134 -25.74 8.65 31.28
C ARG A 134 -24.67 7.94 30.47
N MET A 135 -24.64 8.17 29.16
CA MET A 135 -23.77 7.47 28.21
C MET A 135 -22.44 8.17 28.00
N GLY A 136 -22.27 9.40 28.48
CA GLY A 136 -21.10 10.23 28.23
C GLY A 136 -20.91 10.55 26.73
N ASN A 137 -19.86 11.29 26.43
CA ASN A 137 -19.44 11.67 25.08
C ASN A 137 -18.36 10.71 24.56
N THR A 138 -17.91 10.87 23.32
CA THR A 138 -16.82 10.06 22.76
C THR A 138 -15.65 10.95 22.38
N ILE A 139 -14.44 10.58 22.83
CA ILE A 139 -13.20 11.21 22.40
C ILE A 139 -12.38 10.26 21.54
N GLU A 140 -11.76 10.83 20.51
CA GLU A 140 -10.86 10.13 19.60
C GLU A 140 -9.56 10.94 19.51
N ASN A 141 -8.44 10.22 19.50
CA ASN A 141 -7.11 10.76 19.24
C ASN A 141 -6.51 9.93 18.12
N SER A 142 -5.79 10.58 17.21
CA SER A 142 -4.83 9.89 16.36
C SER A 142 -3.54 10.68 16.26
N ASN A 143 -2.43 9.98 16.11
CA ASN A 143 -1.17 10.55 15.69
C ASN A 143 -0.64 9.84 14.44
N GLN A 144 0.15 10.57 13.67
CA GLN A 144 0.88 10.05 12.53
C GLN A 144 2.28 10.65 12.54
N LYS A 145 3.26 9.79 12.73
CA LYS A 145 4.69 10.08 12.58
C LYS A 145 5.11 9.62 11.20
N GLN A 146 5.78 10.49 10.44
CA GLN A 146 6.33 10.13 9.14
C GLN A 146 7.76 10.64 9.04
N LEU A 147 8.65 9.75 8.62
CA LEU A 147 10.04 10.03 8.30
C LEU A 147 10.25 9.70 6.83
N ASN A 148 10.67 10.69 6.06
CA ASN A 148 11.03 10.56 4.66
C ASN A 148 12.50 10.93 4.49
N GLY A 149 13.36 9.93 4.33
CA GLY A 149 14.76 10.07 4.00
C GLY A 149 14.99 9.89 2.50
N LYS A 150 15.82 10.73 1.91
CA LYS A 150 16.28 10.62 0.53
C LYS A 150 17.78 10.91 0.45
N LEU A 151 18.49 10.04 -0.26
CA LEU A 151 19.92 10.12 -0.51
C LEU A 151 20.12 10.35 -2.01
N ASP A 152 20.74 11.46 -2.40
CA ASP A 152 21.16 11.75 -3.78
C ASP A 152 22.68 11.62 -3.89
N LEU A 153 23.15 10.39 -4.09
CA LEU A 153 24.59 10.12 -4.10
C LEU A 153 25.31 10.79 -5.28
N LYS A 154 24.59 11.21 -6.33
CA LYS A 154 25.20 11.96 -7.44
C LYS A 154 25.78 13.28 -6.96
N THR A 155 25.10 13.99 -6.04
CA THR A 155 25.63 15.25 -5.51
C THR A 155 26.85 14.98 -4.62
N LEU A 156 26.82 13.92 -3.81
CA LEU A 156 27.99 13.47 -3.03
C LEU A 156 29.19 13.18 -3.92
N TYR A 157 29.01 12.38 -4.97
CA TYR A 157 30.08 11.99 -5.89
C TYR A 157 30.64 13.19 -6.66
N ASN A 158 29.79 14.16 -7.02
CA ASN A 158 30.22 15.36 -7.74
C ASN A 158 31.10 16.30 -6.89
N LYS A 159 31.18 16.11 -5.56
CA LYS A 159 32.08 16.89 -4.70
C LYS A 159 33.54 16.52 -4.88
N VAL A 160 33.83 15.25 -5.17
CA VAL A 160 35.19 14.80 -5.43
C VAL A 160 35.50 15.07 -6.91
N PRO A 161 36.45 15.97 -7.24
CA PRO A 161 36.72 16.34 -8.64
C PRO A 161 37.09 15.15 -9.54
N TYR A 162 37.74 14.14 -8.96
CA TYR A 162 38.05 12.88 -9.64
C TYR A 162 36.78 12.11 -10.03
N PHE A 163 35.83 11.93 -9.12
CA PHE A 163 34.57 11.24 -9.41
C PHE A 163 33.67 12.05 -10.34
N LYS A 164 33.64 13.38 -10.22
CA LYS A 164 32.92 14.27 -11.14
C LYS A 164 33.37 14.09 -12.60
N LYS A 165 34.68 13.92 -12.86
CA LYS A 165 35.19 13.63 -14.20
C LYS A 165 34.72 12.27 -14.75
N LEU A 166 34.48 11.31 -13.86
CA LEU A 166 34.02 9.96 -14.23
C LEU A 166 32.49 9.87 -14.39
N THR A 167 31.72 10.67 -13.62
CA THR A 167 30.25 10.72 -13.68
C THR A 167 29.72 11.72 -14.70
N ALA A 168 30.53 12.72 -15.11
CA ALA A 168 30.15 13.66 -16.15
C ALA A 168 29.87 12.92 -17.46
N PRO A 169 28.71 13.15 -18.11
CA PRO A 169 28.46 12.58 -19.41
C PRO A 169 29.59 13.02 -20.35
N LYS A 170 30.28 12.06 -20.98
CA LYS A 170 31.21 12.34 -22.08
C LYS A 170 30.40 13.05 -23.16
N ARG A 171 30.47 14.38 -23.19
CA ARG A 171 29.97 15.20 -24.30
C ARG A 171 30.75 14.75 -25.52
N GLY A 172 30.15 13.87 -26.33
CA GLY A 172 30.60 13.63 -27.68
C GLY A 172 30.49 14.96 -28.42
N GLY A 173 31.61 15.64 -28.57
CA GLY A 173 31.71 16.87 -29.35
C GLY A 173 31.48 16.56 -30.83
N SER A 174 30.24 16.35 -31.23
CA SER A 174 29.79 16.75 -32.56
C SER A 174 29.52 18.25 -32.47
N GLY A 175 30.60 19.03 -32.51
CA GLY A 175 30.48 20.44 -32.81
C GLY A 175 29.90 20.55 -34.21
N ARG A 176 28.62 20.94 -34.31
CA ARG A 176 28.07 21.42 -35.57
C ARG A 176 28.96 22.59 -36.02
N PRO A 177 29.58 22.55 -37.22
CA PRO A 177 30.21 23.73 -37.74
C PRO A 177 29.10 24.75 -38.01
N SER A 178 29.10 25.84 -37.26
CA SER A 178 28.30 27.03 -37.56
C SER A 178 28.82 27.57 -38.89
N SER A 179 28.06 27.39 -39.97
CA SER A 179 28.32 28.03 -41.24
C SER A 179 28.16 29.55 -41.08
N ARG A 180 29.27 30.26 -40.92
CA ARG A 180 29.37 31.67 -41.29
C ARG A 180 30.23 31.75 -42.54
N LEU A 181 29.56 32.08 -43.65
CA LEU A 181 30.16 32.54 -44.89
C LEU A 181 30.99 33.81 -44.62
N ARG A 182 32.28 33.77 -44.92
CA ARG A 182 32.97 34.87 -45.63
C ARG A 182 34.31 34.39 -46.17
N GLY A 183 34.54 34.64 -47.45
CA GLY A 183 35.65 34.09 -48.24
C GLY A 183 37.04 34.55 -47.79
N GLY A 184 37.99 33.67 -48.00
CA GLY A 184 39.43 33.88 -47.89
C GLY A 184 40.14 32.59 -48.33
N ALA A 185 41.12 32.72 -49.22
CA ALA A 185 41.85 31.61 -49.84
C ALA A 185 42.53 30.69 -48.80
N PRO A 186 42.70 29.39 -49.08
CA PRO A 186 43.34 28.47 -48.15
C PRO A 186 44.86 28.72 -48.09
N PRO A 187 45.50 28.72 -46.90
CA PRO A 187 46.94 28.63 -46.79
C PRO A 187 47.42 27.19 -47.05
N PRO A 188 48.69 26.99 -47.44
CA PRO A 188 49.24 25.67 -47.79
C PRO A 188 49.37 24.76 -46.54
N PRO A 189 49.47 23.44 -46.73
CA PRO A 189 49.51 22.49 -45.62
C PRO A 189 50.91 22.46 -45.00
N ASP A 190 50.99 22.80 -43.70
CA ASP A 190 52.15 22.47 -42.87
C ASP A 190 52.12 20.99 -42.51
N ASP A 191 53.24 20.36 -42.85
CA ASP A 191 53.57 18.98 -42.59
C ASP A 191 54.02 18.86 -41.12
N THR A 192 53.17 18.31 -40.26
CA THR A 192 53.59 17.85 -38.92
C THR A 192 53.14 16.43 -38.69
N ASN A 193 54.11 15.52 -38.81
CA ASN A 193 54.12 14.20 -38.22
C ASN A 193 53.78 14.30 -36.71
N ASP A 194 52.54 14.03 -36.34
CA ASP A 194 52.18 13.77 -34.95
C ASP A 194 52.02 12.27 -34.76
N THR A 195 53.13 11.66 -34.32
CA THR A 195 53.20 10.27 -33.87
C THR A 195 52.11 10.01 -32.83
N ILE A 196 51.09 9.26 -33.23
CA ILE A 196 50.07 8.71 -32.34
C ILE A 196 50.78 7.71 -31.40
N GLU A 197 51.30 8.19 -30.27
CA GLU A 197 51.62 7.33 -29.14
C GLU A 197 50.32 6.68 -28.66
N LYS A 198 50.15 5.39 -28.97
CA LYS A 198 49.10 4.57 -28.37
C LYS A 198 49.34 4.58 -26.85
N PRO A 199 48.41 5.10 -26.03
CA PRO A 199 48.63 5.22 -24.60
C PRO A 199 48.75 3.80 -24.02
N ARG A 200 49.87 3.53 -23.32
CA ARG A 200 50.11 2.27 -22.62
C ARG A 200 48.95 2.02 -21.66
N VAL A 201 48.24 0.94 -21.91
CA VAL A 201 47.03 0.52 -21.18
C VAL A 201 47.48 0.04 -19.79
N ASN A 202 47.45 0.94 -18.80
CA ASN A 202 47.80 0.57 -17.42
C ASN A 202 46.61 -0.18 -16.79
N TYR A 203 46.69 -1.51 -16.81
CA TYR A 203 45.63 -2.41 -16.32
C TYR A 203 45.28 -2.16 -14.83
N ALA A 204 46.24 -1.75 -13.99
CA ALA A 204 45.96 -1.39 -12.59
C ALA A 204 45.08 -0.13 -12.48
N LYS A 205 45.31 0.87 -13.35
CA LYS A 205 44.47 2.07 -13.44
C LYS A 205 43.07 1.74 -13.95
N ILE A 206 42.95 0.79 -14.89
CA ILE A 206 41.66 0.36 -15.45
C ILE A 206 40.85 -0.44 -14.44
N ILE A 207 41.48 -1.35 -13.70
CA ILE A 207 40.83 -2.12 -12.63
C ILE A 207 40.37 -1.18 -11.51
N GLY A 208 41.25 -0.28 -11.06
CA GLY A 208 40.91 0.73 -10.04
C GLY A 208 39.78 1.66 -10.49
N GLU A 209 39.82 2.17 -11.72
CA GLU A 209 38.74 3.00 -12.27
C GLU A 209 37.42 2.22 -12.44
N THR A 210 37.48 0.93 -12.71
CA THR A 210 36.28 0.08 -12.84
C THR A 210 35.64 -0.15 -11.49
N VAL A 211 36.40 -0.49 -10.45
CA VAL A 211 35.90 -0.63 -9.07
C VAL A 211 35.27 0.67 -8.59
N VAL A 212 35.93 1.81 -8.82
CA VAL A 212 35.38 3.13 -8.49
C VAL A 212 34.08 3.41 -9.26
N LYS A 213 34.02 3.15 -10.57
CA LYS A 213 32.79 3.31 -11.37
C LYS A 213 31.67 2.38 -10.92
N THR A 214 31.99 1.19 -10.42
CA THR A 214 31.01 0.27 -9.80
C THR A 214 30.43 0.87 -8.53
N LEU A 215 31.27 1.41 -7.63
CA LEU A 215 30.79 2.06 -6.41
C LEU A 215 29.96 3.32 -6.71
N LEU A 216 30.37 4.11 -7.70
CA LEU A 216 29.64 5.30 -8.17
C LEU A 216 28.34 4.98 -8.94
N SER A 217 28.05 3.70 -9.18
CA SER A 217 26.83 3.30 -9.89
C SER A 217 25.57 3.51 -9.05
N ILE A 218 25.67 3.48 -7.73
CA ILE A 218 24.52 3.71 -6.84
C ILE A 218 24.13 5.18 -6.95
N LYS A 219 22.97 5.46 -7.54
CA LYS A 219 22.51 6.84 -7.80
C LYS A 219 21.89 7.48 -6.57
N GLY A 220 21.29 6.69 -5.69
CA GLY A 220 20.61 7.17 -4.51
C GLY A 220 19.64 6.16 -3.93
N GLY A 221 18.94 6.58 -2.89
CA GLY A 221 17.90 5.79 -2.26
C GLY A 221 16.89 6.66 -1.53
N SER A 222 15.77 6.06 -1.16
CA SER A 222 14.75 6.65 -0.33
C SER A 222 14.29 5.67 0.74
N LEU A 223 13.99 6.19 1.91
CA LEU A 223 13.41 5.46 3.02
C LEU A 223 12.18 6.23 3.49
N THR A 224 11.03 5.59 3.51
CA THR A 224 9.81 6.13 4.09
C THR A 224 9.38 5.22 5.21
N TYR A 225 9.31 5.78 6.42
CA TYR A 225 8.75 5.12 7.59
C TYR A 225 7.56 5.95 8.07
N SER A 226 6.40 5.32 8.24
CA SER A 226 5.23 5.95 8.82
C SER A 226 4.65 5.07 9.91
N SER A 227 4.40 5.66 11.06
CA SER A 227 3.79 5.01 12.21
C SER A 227 2.60 5.85 12.64
N GLY A 228 1.41 5.29 12.53
CA GLY A 228 0.16 5.92 12.92
C GLY A 228 -0.46 5.16 14.09
N TYR A 229 -0.93 5.91 15.08
CA TYR A 229 -1.68 5.36 16.19
C TYR A 229 -3.00 6.10 16.33
N GLY A 230 -4.00 5.43 16.88
CA GLY A 230 -5.26 6.08 17.22
C GLY A 230 -5.92 5.40 18.41
N MET A 231 -6.72 6.15 19.14
CA MET A 231 -7.44 5.71 20.32
C MET A 231 -8.84 6.30 20.32
N VAL A 232 -9.83 5.49 20.70
CA VAL A 232 -11.23 5.91 20.87
C VAL A 232 -11.66 5.53 22.28
N LEU A 233 -12.12 6.52 23.04
CA LEU A 233 -12.65 6.34 24.39
C LEU A 233 -14.09 6.88 24.44
N PRO A 234 -15.09 5.98 24.47
CA PRO A 234 -16.48 6.36 24.72
C PRO A 234 -16.75 6.55 26.22
N GLY A 235 -17.86 7.20 26.56
CA GLY A 235 -18.27 7.40 27.94
C GLY A 235 -17.67 8.63 28.62
N PHE A 236 -17.02 9.53 27.88
CA PHE A 236 -16.31 10.69 28.42
C PHE A 236 -17.25 11.83 28.83
N ASN A 237 -17.28 12.20 30.11
CA ASN A 237 -18.28 13.14 30.65
C ASN A 237 -17.90 14.62 30.47
N GLN A 238 -16.64 14.93 30.17
CA GLN A 238 -16.17 16.32 30.12
C GLN A 238 -16.42 16.93 28.73
N GLU A 239 -16.58 18.25 28.68
CA GLU A 239 -16.73 19.03 27.45
C GLU A 239 -15.43 19.79 27.13
N PRO A 240 -14.99 19.81 25.86
CA PRO A 240 -13.78 20.51 25.46
C PRO A 240 -14.01 22.02 25.42
N GLU A 241 -13.07 22.78 25.96
CA GLU A 241 -13.04 24.23 25.90
C GLU A 241 -11.86 24.69 25.04
N LEU A 242 -10.81 25.21 25.65
CA LEU A 242 -9.65 25.74 24.94
C LEU A 242 -8.76 24.61 24.41
N MET A 243 -8.51 24.62 23.10
CA MET A 243 -7.62 23.66 22.43
C MET A 243 -7.96 22.21 22.78
N GLY A 244 -9.25 21.87 22.87
CA GLY A 244 -9.73 20.51 23.12
C GLY A 244 -9.62 20.02 24.56
N VAL A 245 -9.17 20.86 25.50
CA VAL A 245 -9.04 20.52 26.92
C VAL A 245 -10.11 21.26 27.72
N ASN A 246 -10.67 20.61 28.74
CA ASN A 246 -11.53 21.26 29.73
C ASN A 246 -10.66 22.02 30.74
N LEU A 247 -10.86 23.33 30.92
CA LEU A 247 -9.97 24.13 31.76
C LEU A 247 -10.11 23.83 33.26
N ALA A 248 -11.29 23.35 33.71
CA ALA A 248 -11.54 23.06 35.11
C ALA A 248 -10.93 21.71 35.53
N THR A 249 -11.08 20.67 34.70
CA THR A 249 -10.61 19.31 35.02
C THR A 249 -9.29 18.94 34.36
N SER A 250 -8.76 19.79 33.45
CA SER A 250 -7.62 19.47 32.58
C SER A 250 -7.79 18.19 31.75
N ALA A 251 -9.02 17.70 31.61
CA ALA A 251 -9.34 16.47 30.88
C ALA A 251 -9.40 16.72 29.36
N PRO A 252 -9.02 15.76 28.51
CA PRO A 252 -8.27 14.52 28.80
C PRO A 252 -6.74 14.74 28.91
N GLY A 253 -6.30 15.99 28.93
CA GLY A 253 -4.90 16.40 28.97
C GLY A 253 -4.34 16.81 27.61
N LEU A 254 -3.44 17.80 27.61
CA LEU A 254 -2.81 18.31 26.37
C LEU A 254 -2.06 17.22 25.62
N GLY A 255 -1.43 16.27 26.34
CA GLY A 255 -0.78 15.12 25.71
C GLY A 255 -1.76 14.36 24.81
N PHE A 256 -2.91 13.98 25.35
CA PHE A 256 -3.93 13.27 24.58
C PHE A 256 -4.50 14.11 23.44
N VAL A 257 -4.74 15.41 23.62
CA VAL A 257 -5.23 16.24 22.51
C VAL A 257 -4.19 16.39 21.39
N PHE A 258 -2.89 16.40 21.73
CA PHE A 258 -1.79 16.46 20.77
C PHE A 258 -1.25 15.09 20.35
N GLY A 259 -1.99 14.01 20.55
CA GLY A 259 -1.67 12.71 19.95
C GLY A 259 -0.82 11.77 20.80
N ASP A 260 -0.68 12.00 22.11
CA ASP A 260 -0.08 11.05 23.04
C ASP A 260 -0.85 9.73 23.04
N GLN A 261 -0.15 8.61 23.11
CA GLN A 261 -0.71 7.26 22.96
C GLN A 261 -0.64 6.46 24.26
N ARG A 262 -0.38 7.12 25.39
CA ARG A 262 -0.57 6.51 26.70
C ARG A 262 -2.03 6.10 26.87
N ASP A 263 -2.26 4.95 27.50
CA ASP A 263 -3.60 4.43 27.70
C ASP A 263 -4.32 5.22 28.80
N ILE A 264 -5.06 6.26 28.40
CA ILE A 264 -5.72 7.19 29.33
C ILE A 264 -6.93 6.60 30.04
N LYS A 265 -7.41 5.41 29.66
CA LYS A 265 -8.72 4.91 30.16
C LYS A 265 -8.73 4.72 31.68
N TRP A 266 -7.59 4.31 32.25
CA TRP A 266 -7.43 4.13 33.70
C TRP A 266 -7.29 5.47 34.42
N ASP A 267 -6.52 6.41 33.85
CA ASP A 267 -6.40 7.77 34.38
C ASP A 267 -7.77 8.48 34.36
N ALA A 268 -8.49 8.38 33.24
CA ALA A 268 -9.82 8.94 33.07
C ALA A 268 -10.87 8.28 33.98
N ALA A 269 -10.70 7.01 34.36
CA ALA A 269 -11.53 6.35 35.36
C ALA A 269 -11.21 6.84 36.79
N ALA A 270 -9.93 7.01 37.12
CA ALA A 270 -9.47 7.49 38.42
C ALA A 270 -9.90 8.95 38.68
N ASP A 271 -9.81 9.80 37.65
CA ASP A 271 -10.15 11.23 37.73
C ASP A 271 -11.66 11.52 37.51
N GLY A 272 -12.49 10.48 37.35
CA GLY A 272 -13.94 10.62 37.20
C GLY A 272 -14.39 11.23 35.86
N TRP A 273 -13.60 11.07 34.81
CA TRP A 273 -13.90 11.59 33.47
C TRP A 273 -14.77 10.66 32.63
N ILE A 274 -15.03 9.45 33.10
CA ILE A 274 -15.85 8.44 32.39
C ILE A 274 -17.15 8.20 33.15
N THR A 275 -18.24 7.93 32.43
CA THR A 275 -19.51 7.52 33.01
C THR A 275 -19.40 6.25 33.85
N ALA A 276 -20.07 6.26 34.99
CA ALA A 276 -20.21 5.11 35.88
C ALA A 276 -21.39 4.19 35.47
N ASP A 277 -22.09 4.48 34.36
CA ASP A 277 -23.22 3.67 33.90
C ASP A 277 -22.74 2.28 33.44
N THR A 278 -23.35 1.23 34.00
CA THR A 278 -23.02 -0.17 33.74
C THR A 278 -23.49 -0.65 32.37
N ILE A 279 -24.39 0.08 31.69
CA ILE A 279 -24.92 -0.31 30.37
C ILE A 279 -24.15 0.28 29.18
N LEU A 280 -22.98 0.90 29.42
CA LEU A 280 -22.11 1.39 28.33
C LEU A 280 -21.62 0.22 27.46
N ASN A 281 -22.06 0.18 26.20
CA ASN A 281 -21.75 -0.90 25.24
C ASN A 281 -20.91 -0.43 24.03
N ASN A 282 -20.33 0.77 24.10
CA ASN A 282 -19.41 1.24 23.08
C ASN A 282 -18.00 0.73 23.42
N PRO A 283 -17.28 0.07 22.50
CA PRO A 283 -15.95 -0.44 22.78
C PRO A 283 -14.92 0.69 22.82
N TYR A 284 -14.01 0.60 23.77
CA TYR A 284 -12.73 1.28 23.72
C TYR A 284 -11.87 0.63 22.62
N MET A 285 -11.20 1.44 21.80
CA MET A 285 -10.40 0.94 20.69
C MET A 285 -9.03 1.60 20.63
N ARG A 286 -7.98 0.83 20.29
CA ARG A 286 -6.68 1.37 19.87
C ARG A 286 -6.27 0.80 18.53
N LYS A 287 -5.86 1.65 17.61
CA LYS A 287 -5.35 1.29 16.30
C LYS A 287 -3.87 1.63 16.23
N SER A 288 -3.07 0.74 15.66
CA SER A 288 -1.68 1.00 15.29
C SER A 288 -1.48 0.57 13.85
N THR A 289 -0.78 1.37 13.07
CA THR A 289 -0.40 1.05 11.70
C THR A 289 1.03 1.51 11.48
N GLU A 290 1.91 0.55 11.23
CA GLU A 290 3.29 0.79 10.89
C GLU A 290 3.52 0.41 9.43
N SER A 291 4.12 1.33 8.68
CA SER A 291 4.55 1.08 7.31
C SER A 291 6.00 1.51 7.14
N MET A 292 6.77 0.67 6.48
CA MET A 292 8.16 0.92 6.13
C MET A 292 8.34 0.56 4.67
N SER A 293 8.97 1.45 3.91
CA SER A 293 9.36 1.17 2.53
C SER A 293 10.73 1.77 2.25
N TYR A 294 11.56 1.04 1.52
CA TYR A 294 12.82 1.54 1.02
C TYR A 294 12.95 1.31 -0.47
N LYS A 295 13.73 2.16 -1.13
CA LYS A 295 14.06 2.04 -2.54
C LYS A 295 15.50 2.47 -2.76
N ILE A 296 16.24 1.70 -3.55
CA ILE A 296 17.62 1.97 -3.94
C ILE A 296 17.69 1.88 -5.46
N ASN A 297 18.33 2.85 -6.08
CA ASN A 297 18.51 2.89 -7.52
C ASN A 297 20.00 2.91 -7.85
N ALA A 298 20.44 1.98 -8.69
CA ALA A 298 21.79 1.93 -9.23
C ALA A 298 21.76 1.93 -10.76
N ASP A 299 22.75 2.55 -11.38
CA ASP A 299 22.99 2.54 -12.83
C ASP A 299 24.47 2.34 -13.10
N PHE A 300 24.80 1.14 -13.52
CA PHE A 300 26.14 0.74 -13.89
C PHE A 300 26.44 1.18 -15.32
N LEU A 301 27.32 2.19 -15.45
CA LEU A 301 27.87 2.69 -16.71
C LEU A 301 26.83 3.09 -17.78
N GLY A 302 25.60 3.44 -17.38
CA GLY A 302 24.52 3.73 -18.32
C GLY A 302 24.14 2.51 -19.16
N ALA A 303 24.37 1.31 -18.65
CA ALA A 303 24.16 0.04 -19.33
C ALA A 303 23.22 -0.87 -18.53
N ILE A 304 23.43 -1.01 -17.21
CA ILE A 304 22.57 -1.82 -16.34
C ILE A 304 21.94 -0.91 -15.30
N LYS A 305 20.62 -0.83 -15.26
CA LYS A 305 19.86 -0.18 -14.19
C LYS A 305 19.34 -1.24 -13.24
N ILE A 306 19.53 -1.03 -11.95
CA ILE A 306 19.06 -1.93 -10.88
C ILE A 306 18.23 -1.08 -9.93
N ASP A 307 16.95 -1.42 -9.80
CA ASP A 307 16.07 -0.87 -8.79
C ASP A 307 15.85 -1.97 -7.74
N ILE A 308 16.06 -1.65 -6.47
CA ILE A 308 15.81 -2.54 -5.34
C ILE A 308 14.78 -1.86 -4.44
N ASP A 309 13.76 -2.58 -4.00
CA ASP A 309 12.75 -2.06 -3.09
C ASP A 309 12.31 -3.11 -2.08
N GLY A 310 11.74 -2.66 -0.97
CA GLY A 310 11.15 -3.53 0.03
C GLY A 310 10.10 -2.78 0.82
N ASP A 311 9.01 -3.46 1.16
CA ASP A 311 7.87 -2.87 1.87
C ASP A 311 7.40 -3.78 3.01
N ARG A 312 7.01 -3.17 4.12
CA ARG A 312 6.44 -3.82 5.30
C ARG A 312 5.28 -2.98 5.82
N ILE A 313 4.17 -3.63 6.12
CA ILE A 313 2.98 -3.04 6.73
C ILE A 313 2.54 -3.95 7.88
N TYR A 314 2.35 -3.38 9.06
CA TYR A 314 1.76 -4.06 10.22
C TYR A 314 0.63 -3.19 10.75
N ALA A 315 -0.58 -3.73 10.79
CA ALA A 315 -1.72 -3.05 11.37
C ALA A 315 -2.29 -3.89 12.52
N SER A 316 -2.58 -3.25 13.64
CA SER A 316 -3.25 -3.85 14.79
C SER A 316 -4.39 -2.97 15.28
N ASN A 317 -5.44 -3.61 15.77
CA ASN A 317 -6.64 -3.02 16.30
C ASN A 317 -7.01 -3.77 17.58
N TYR A 318 -6.73 -3.12 18.70
CA TYR A 318 -7.17 -3.53 20.02
C TYR A 318 -8.60 -3.04 20.24
N GLN A 319 -9.47 -3.88 20.77
CA GLN A 319 -10.78 -3.49 21.25
C GLN A 319 -11.09 -4.14 22.59
N SER A 320 -11.81 -3.41 23.44
CA SER A 320 -12.33 -3.95 24.69
C SER A 320 -13.54 -3.15 25.15
N TYR A 321 -14.40 -3.76 25.98
CA TYR A 321 -15.49 -3.03 26.63
C TYR A 321 -15.02 -2.58 27.99
N PHE A 322 -14.73 -1.29 28.11
CA PHE A 322 -14.29 -0.67 29.36
C PHE A 322 -15.48 0.04 30.02
N ARG A 323 -15.94 -0.48 31.17
CA ARG A 323 -17.12 0.06 31.87
C ARG A 323 -17.09 -0.26 33.36
N ASN A 324 -17.98 0.38 34.12
CA ASN A 324 -18.19 0.05 35.52
C ASN A 324 -18.78 -1.37 35.66
N GLY A 325 -18.08 -2.24 36.39
CA GLY A 325 -18.53 -3.59 36.75
C GLY A 325 -19.26 -3.66 38.10
N SER A 326 -19.25 -2.57 38.88
CA SER A 326 -19.96 -2.47 40.16
C SER A 326 -21.41 -2.05 39.95
N SER A 327 -22.32 -2.57 40.79
CA SER A 327 -23.70 -2.08 40.87
C SER A 327 -23.81 -0.75 41.64
N ASP A 328 -22.79 -0.37 42.40
CA ASP A 328 -22.71 0.93 43.07
C ASP A 328 -22.14 1.99 42.12
N ILE A 329 -22.97 2.98 41.77
CA ILE A 329 -22.59 4.08 40.89
C ILE A 329 -21.72 5.13 41.61
N ASN A 330 -21.78 5.20 42.94
CA ASN A 330 -21.02 6.15 43.74
C ASN A 330 -19.59 5.66 43.99
N ASN A 331 -19.36 4.35 43.93
CA ASN A 331 -18.05 3.70 44.00
C ASN A 331 -17.86 2.79 42.77
N PRO A 332 -17.65 3.38 41.57
CA PRO A 332 -17.49 2.60 40.36
C PRO A 332 -16.20 1.79 40.40
N VAL A 333 -16.28 0.51 40.00
CA VAL A 333 -15.13 -0.36 39.81
C VAL A 333 -15.02 -0.66 38.33
N PHE A 334 -14.15 0.08 37.64
CA PHE A 334 -13.96 -0.09 36.21
C PHE A 334 -13.22 -1.38 35.89
N GLN A 335 -13.72 -2.11 34.89
CA GLN A 335 -13.16 -3.37 34.43
C GLN A 335 -13.16 -3.42 32.90
N GLU A 336 -12.22 -4.20 32.37
CA GLU A 336 -12.06 -4.41 30.94
C GLU A 336 -12.63 -5.80 30.57
N PHE A 337 -13.72 -5.80 29.81
CA PHE A 337 -14.39 -7.02 29.36
C PHE A 337 -13.97 -7.37 27.94
N THR A 338 -13.66 -8.65 27.74
CA THR A 338 -13.36 -9.26 26.43
C THR A 338 -12.31 -8.47 25.61
N PRO A 339 -11.10 -8.24 26.16
CA PRO A 339 -10.03 -7.61 25.40
C PRO A 339 -9.62 -8.50 24.22
N MET A 340 -9.53 -7.90 23.03
CA MET A 340 -9.18 -8.61 21.81
C MET A 340 -8.32 -7.71 20.92
N ASP A 341 -7.17 -8.21 20.51
CA ASP A 341 -6.38 -7.63 19.42
C ASP A 341 -6.68 -8.35 18.11
N GLY A 342 -6.68 -7.61 17.02
CA GLY A 342 -6.66 -8.20 15.68
C GLY A 342 -6.06 -7.28 14.65
N GLY A 343 -5.69 -7.81 13.49
CA GLY A 343 -4.98 -7.00 12.52
C GLY A 343 -4.60 -7.73 11.24
N ASN A 344 -3.80 -7.06 10.43
CA ASN A 344 -3.23 -7.62 9.21
C ASN A 344 -1.73 -7.30 9.14
N PHE A 345 -1.01 -8.07 8.33
CA PHE A 345 0.43 -7.92 8.18
C PHE A 345 0.85 -8.23 6.74
N SER A 346 1.82 -7.49 6.21
CA SER A 346 2.42 -7.71 4.90
C SER A 346 3.89 -7.34 4.94
N VAL A 347 4.74 -8.13 4.31
CA VAL A 347 6.18 -7.88 4.24
C VAL A 347 6.78 -8.47 2.97
N SER A 348 7.71 -7.75 2.34
CA SER A 348 8.54 -8.33 1.28
C SER A 348 9.31 -9.54 1.85
N TYR A 349 9.09 -10.71 1.27
CA TYR A 349 9.65 -11.97 1.73
C TYR A 349 10.05 -12.81 0.53
N SER A 350 11.28 -13.33 0.49
CA SER A 350 11.80 -14.00 -0.70
C SER A 350 11.59 -15.51 -0.64
N ILE A 351 10.96 -16.06 -1.68
CA ILE A 351 10.84 -17.51 -1.89
C ILE A 351 11.57 -17.99 -3.16
N ILE A 352 12.55 -17.20 -3.63
CA ILE A 352 13.18 -17.38 -4.95
C ILE A 352 13.83 -18.76 -5.15
N LYS A 353 14.26 -19.40 -4.06
CA LYS A 353 14.95 -20.70 -4.11
C LYS A 353 14.04 -21.80 -4.63
N THR A 354 12.72 -21.66 -4.46
CA THR A 354 11.74 -22.70 -4.79
C THR A 354 10.91 -22.40 -6.04
N SER A 355 11.11 -21.24 -6.67
CA SER A 355 10.27 -20.73 -7.76
C SER A 355 10.34 -21.55 -9.04
N PHE A 356 11.43 -22.30 -9.25
CA PHE A 356 11.68 -23.07 -10.48
C PHE A 356 11.53 -24.58 -10.30
N GLU A 357 11.07 -25.03 -9.14
CA GLU A 357 10.77 -26.45 -8.96
C GLU A 357 9.65 -26.91 -9.91
N LYS A 358 9.84 -28.08 -10.48
CA LYS A 358 8.84 -28.74 -11.32
C LYS A 358 7.91 -29.55 -10.42
N SER A 359 6.62 -29.51 -10.72
CA SER A 359 5.68 -30.49 -10.17
C SER A 359 5.76 -31.76 -11.01
N ASP A 360 5.70 -32.93 -10.36
CA ASP A 360 5.71 -34.23 -11.05
C ASP A 360 4.39 -34.49 -11.81
N SER A 361 4.33 -35.58 -12.57
CA SER A 361 3.18 -36.07 -13.34
C SER A 361 1.89 -36.22 -12.51
N ALA A 362 2.01 -36.51 -11.21
CA ALA A 362 0.90 -36.54 -10.25
C ALA A 362 0.58 -35.16 -9.60
N ASN A 363 1.16 -34.06 -10.11
CA ASN A 363 1.11 -32.71 -9.53
C ASN A 363 1.66 -32.59 -8.09
N ILE A 364 2.45 -33.58 -7.65
CA ILE A 364 3.17 -33.54 -6.38
C ILE A 364 4.36 -32.59 -6.56
N SER A 365 4.47 -31.59 -5.68
CA SER A 365 5.58 -30.64 -5.69
C SER A 365 6.64 -31.08 -4.68
N GLY A 366 7.93 -31.03 -5.06
CA GLY A 366 9.05 -31.29 -4.15
C GLY A 366 8.97 -30.42 -2.90
N THR A 367 8.76 -29.11 -3.07
CA THR A 367 8.54 -28.18 -1.95
C THR A 367 7.37 -28.53 -1.04
N PHE A 368 6.30 -29.13 -1.57
CA PHE A 368 5.18 -29.56 -0.74
C PHE A 368 5.55 -30.79 0.10
N ALA A 369 6.33 -31.73 -0.45
CA ALA A 369 6.85 -32.86 0.32
C ALA A 369 7.81 -32.36 1.43
N THR A 370 8.74 -31.46 1.10
CA THR A 370 9.63 -30.82 2.09
C THR A 370 8.83 -30.09 3.17
N PHE A 371 7.71 -29.44 2.80
CA PHE A 371 6.80 -28.83 3.77
C PHE A 371 6.23 -29.87 4.75
N LEU A 372 5.72 -31.00 4.25
CA LEU A 372 5.17 -32.06 5.10
C LEU A 372 6.23 -32.65 6.05
N GLU A 373 7.45 -32.87 5.57
CA GLU A 373 8.59 -33.39 6.34
C GLU A 373 9.06 -32.39 7.41
N SER A 374 9.16 -31.10 7.05
CA SER A 374 9.63 -30.02 7.93
C SER A 374 8.75 -29.83 9.16
N ARG A 375 7.47 -30.25 9.12
CA ARG A 375 6.54 -30.14 10.25
C ARG A 375 7.07 -30.82 11.51
N LYS A 376 7.64 -32.02 11.38
CA LYS A 376 8.13 -32.77 12.53
C LYS A 376 9.31 -32.05 13.19
N GLU A 377 10.29 -31.62 12.40
CA GLU A 377 11.45 -30.89 12.91
C GLU A 377 11.06 -29.56 13.58
N VAL A 378 10.13 -28.81 12.96
CA VAL A 378 9.61 -27.55 13.52
C VAL A 378 8.85 -27.80 14.82
N ALA A 379 8.04 -28.87 14.91
CA ALA A 379 7.32 -29.21 16.11
C ALA A 379 8.28 -29.45 17.30
N TYR A 380 9.33 -30.25 17.12
CA TYR A 380 10.35 -30.45 18.16
C TYR A 380 11.10 -29.15 18.49
N ARG A 381 11.37 -28.31 17.49
CA ARG A 381 12.02 -27.03 17.72
C ARG A 381 11.16 -26.07 18.55
N LEU A 382 9.86 -26.03 18.30
CA LEU A 382 8.89 -25.25 19.09
C LEU A 382 8.76 -25.81 20.50
N ALA A 383 8.65 -27.14 20.64
CA ALA A 383 8.58 -27.83 21.92
C ALA A 383 9.80 -27.56 22.79
N ASN A 384 11.01 -27.71 22.26
CA ASN A 384 12.27 -27.43 22.95
C ASN A 384 12.45 -25.95 23.33
N ASN A 385 11.78 -25.02 22.64
CA ASN A 385 11.81 -23.60 22.98
C ASN A 385 10.76 -23.24 24.05
N ASN A 386 9.76 -24.08 24.26
CA ASN A 386 8.67 -23.83 25.18
C ASN A 386 8.98 -24.44 26.55
N ASN A 387 9.13 -23.58 27.57
CA ASN A 387 9.36 -23.99 28.95
C ASN A 387 8.23 -24.83 29.55
N SER A 388 7.03 -24.80 28.97
CA SER A 388 5.87 -25.58 29.42
C SER A 388 5.79 -26.99 28.85
N TRP A 389 6.70 -27.35 27.94
CA TRP A 389 6.73 -28.71 27.41
C TRP A 389 7.34 -29.68 28.43
N ASP A 390 6.59 -30.73 28.73
CA ASP A 390 6.88 -31.79 29.71
C ASP A 390 7.74 -32.92 29.15
N GLY A 391 8.11 -32.86 27.86
CA GLY A 391 8.86 -33.92 27.19
C GLY A 391 7.97 -35.05 26.66
N GLU A 392 6.64 -34.97 26.82
CA GLU A 392 5.74 -36.02 26.35
C GLU A 392 5.54 -35.97 24.84
N GLU A 393 5.39 -37.15 24.24
CA GLU A 393 5.06 -37.34 22.83
C GLU A 393 3.67 -37.98 22.71
N VAL A 394 2.89 -37.52 21.73
CA VAL A 394 1.57 -38.04 21.40
C VAL A 394 1.61 -38.61 19.99
N TYR A 395 1.00 -39.78 19.80
CA TYR A 395 0.85 -40.36 18.47
C TYR A 395 -0.21 -39.60 17.68
N ASP A 396 0.20 -38.93 16.60
CA ASP A 396 -0.68 -38.20 15.71
C ASP A 396 -1.17 -39.13 14.59
N SER A 397 -2.46 -39.51 14.62
CA SER A 397 -3.08 -40.39 13.65
C SER A 397 -3.14 -39.79 12.24
N LEU A 398 -3.14 -38.46 12.09
CA LEU A 398 -3.16 -37.78 10.79
C LEU A 398 -1.79 -37.84 10.11
N ALA A 399 -0.72 -37.81 10.88
CA ALA A 399 0.65 -37.89 10.37
C ALA A 399 1.28 -39.28 10.48
N GLY A 400 0.59 -40.24 11.10
CA GLY A 400 1.07 -41.61 11.31
C GLY A 400 2.36 -41.72 12.13
N SER A 401 2.69 -40.70 12.94
CA SER A 401 3.97 -40.58 13.64
C SER A 401 3.84 -39.86 14.98
N LEU A 402 4.84 -40.06 15.85
CA LEU A 402 4.93 -39.37 17.14
C LEU A 402 5.31 -37.89 16.95
N TYR A 403 4.56 -37.01 17.62
CA TYR A 403 4.79 -35.57 17.70
C TYR A 403 4.86 -35.14 19.19
N PRO A 404 5.59 -34.07 19.52
CA PRO A 404 5.60 -33.54 20.88
C PRO A 404 4.20 -33.04 21.28
N ARG A 405 3.79 -33.35 22.52
CA ARG A 405 2.52 -32.87 23.10
C ARG A 405 2.46 -31.34 23.05
N GLY A 406 1.32 -30.80 22.62
CA GLY A 406 1.13 -29.36 22.39
C GLY A 406 1.43 -28.89 20.96
N TYR A 407 2.22 -29.64 20.19
CA TYR A 407 2.61 -29.29 18.82
C TYR A 407 2.42 -30.48 17.87
N THR A 408 1.17 -30.87 17.64
CA THR A 408 0.83 -31.91 16.64
C THR A 408 1.08 -31.43 15.20
N SER A 409 0.96 -32.34 14.23
CA SER A 409 1.21 -32.04 12.82
C SER A 409 0.27 -31.01 12.18
N THR A 410 -0.86 -30.74 12.83
CA THR A 410 -1.89 -29.77 12.41
C THR A 410 -1.89 -28.49 13.25
N SER A 411 -0.98 -28.38 14.23
CA SER A 411 -0.84 -27.18 15.04
C SER A 411 -0.52 -25.97 14.16
N GLN A 412 -1.24 -24.86 14.35
CA GLN A 412 -1.06 -23.63 13.57
C GLN A 412 0.41 -23.14 13.51
N PRO A 413 1.15 -23.00 14.64
CA PRO A 413 2.55 -22.57 14.58
C PRO A 413 3.44 -23.58 13.85
N VAL A 414 3.17 -24.88 13.98
CA VAL A 414 3.93 -25.92 13.26
C VAL A 414 3.74 -25.76 11.76
N LEU A 415 2.49 -25.68 11.30
CA LEU A 415 2.15 -25.47 9.89
C LEU A 415 2.72 -24.16 9.37
N TYR A 416 2.61 -23.07 10.13
CA TYR A 416 3.10 -21.75 9.73
C TYR A 416 4.61 -21.74 9.49
N TYR A 417 5.40 -22.18 10.47
CA TYR A 417 6.86 -22.12 10.35
C TYR A 417 7.41 -23.19 9.40
N ALA A 418 6.79 -24.37 9.32
CA ALA A 418 7.15 -25.36 8.29
C ALA A 418 6.87 -24.84 6.89
N PHE A 419 5.75 -24.13 6.69
CA PHE A 419 5.39 -23.50 5.42
C PHE A 419 6.42 -22.43 5.03
N LEU A 420 6.77 -21.54 5.95
CA LEU A 420 7.82 -20.54 5.70
C LEU A 420 9.16 -21.19 5.36
N SER A 421 9.59 -22.22 6.10
CA SER A 421 10.85 -22.93 5.85
C SER A 421 10.88 -23.57 4.46
N ALA A 422 9.86 -24.36 4.12
CA ALA A 422 9.84 -25.12 2.89
C ALA A 422 9.77 -24.22 1.65
N TYR A 423 8.96 -23.16 1.69
CA TYR A 423 8.79 -22.29 0.52
C TYR A 423 9.88 -21.22 0.39
N SER A 424 10.48 -20.75 1.49
CA SER A 424 11.68 -19.89 1.41
C SER A 424 12.93 -20.64 0.95
N GLY A 425 12.96 -21.97 1.09
CA GLY A 425 14.16 -22.78 0.90
C GLY A 425 15.21 -22.53 1.98
N GLU A 426 14.78 -22.15 3.18
CA GLU A 426 15.62 -22.08 4.39
C GLU A 426 15.48 -23.38 5.19
N SER A 427 16.53 -23.73 5.95
CA SER A 427 16.43 -24.90 6.83
C SER A 427 15.52 -24.60 8.02
N THR A 428 14.91 -25.66 8.57
CA THR A 428 13.98 -25.59 9.72
C THR A 428 14.60 -24.93 10.95
N SER A 429 15.93 -24.96 11.08
CA SER A 429 16.70 -24.30 12.14
C SER A 429 16.91 -22.78 11.93
N GLN A 430 16.85 -22.29 10.68
CA GLN A 430 17.12 -20.89 10.34
C GLN A 430 15.89 -19.99 10.46
N VAL A 431 14.69 -20.54 10.26
CA VAL A 431 13.44 -19.78 10.34
C VAL A 431 13.28 -19.13 11.72
N ASN A 432 12.83 -17.88 11.80
CA ASN A 432 12.58 -17.23 13.08
C ASN A 432 11.23 -17.69 13.67
N ILE A 433 11.29 -18.48 14.74
CA ILE A 433 10.10 -19.01 15.44
C ILE A 433 9.62 -18.13 16.61
N LYS A 434 10.38 -17.09 16.98
CA LYS A 434 10.08 -16.24 18.14
C LYS A 434 8.97 -15.22 17.86
N ASN A 435 8.89 -14.75 16.62
CA ASN A 435 7.90 -13.76 16.21
C ASN A 435 7.28 -14.19 14.87
N PRO A 436 5.95 -14.36 14.81
CA PRO A 436 5.28 -14.69 13.54
C PRO A 436 5.35 -13.55 12.53
N PHE A 437 5.70 -12.33 12.93
CA PHE A 437 5.78 -11.15 12.06
C PHE A 437 7.23 -10.72 11.80
N PRO A 438 7.83 -11.06 10.64
CA PRO A 438 9.15 -10.57 10.25
C PRO A 438 9.30 -9.05 10.37
N THR A 439 10.43 -8.61 10.92
CA THR A 439 10.66 -7.20 11.26
C THR A 439 11.21 -6.38 10.10
N PHE A 440 11.98 -6.98 9.20
CA PHE A 440 12.65 -6.28 8.09
C PHE A 440 12.24 -6.84 6.72
N PRO A 441 11.83 -5.99 5.76
CA PRO A 441 11.45 -6.45 4.43
C PRO A 441 12.67 -6.84 3.58
N LEU A 442 12.62 -8.04 3.02
CA LEU A 442 13.64 -8.54 2.08
C LEU A 442 13.56 -7.78 0.74
N PRO A 443 14.68 -7.63 0.02
CA PRO A 443 14.72 -6.86 -1.21
C PRO A 443 14.02 -7.58 -2.38
N ASN A 444 13.12 -6.87 -3.03
CA ASN A 444 12.68 -7.11 -4.40
C ASN A 444 13.63 -6.38 -5.35
N TRP A 445 13.73 -6.82 -6.61
CA TRP A 445 14.60 -6.14 -7.57
C TRP A 445 14.02 -6.08 -8.97
N ARG A 446 14.47 -5.08 -9.73
CA ARG A 446 14.27 -4.96 -11.16
C ARG A 446 15.57 -4.56 -11.83
N VAL A 447 16.05 -5.40 -12.73
CA VAL A 447 17.25 -5.19 -13.51
C VAL A 447 16.85 -4.89 -14.96
N THR A 448 17.41 -3.83 -15.53
CA THR A 448 17.20 -3.45 -16.93
C THR A 448 18.54 -3.21 -17.60
N PHE A 449 18.85 -3.98 -18.63
CA PHE A 449 20.08 -3.92 -19.39
C PHE A 449 19.84 -3.33 -20.78
N ASN A 450 20.42 -2.14 -21.01
CA ASN A 450 20.33 -1.38 -22.26
C ASN A 450 21.70 -1.24 -22.95
N GLY A 451 22.71 -1.97 -22.48
CA GLY A 451 24.10 -1.82 -22.93
C GLY A 451 24.42 -2.45 -24.29
N LEU A 452 23.55 -3.31 -24.81
CA LEU A 452 23.82 -4.12 -26.02
C LEU A 452 24.05 -3.27 -27.27
N THR A 453 23.39 -2.12 -27.39
CA THR A 453 23.56 -1.22 -28.54
C THR A 453 24.93 -0.54 -28.61
N LYS A 454 25.70 -0.55 -27.52
CA LYS A 454 27.08 -0.05 -27.51
C LYS A 454 28.05 -0.97 -28.29
N ILE A 455 27.67 -2.22 -28.54
CA ILE A 455 28.43 -3.15 -29.38
C ILE A 455 28.17 -2.78 -30.85
N LYS A 456 29.23 -2.46 -31.60
CA LYS A 456 29.13 -1.98 -33.00
C LYS A 456 28.28 -2.90 -33.90
N ALA A 457 28.39 -4.21 -33.75
CA ALA A 457 27.62 -5.18 -34.54
C ALA A 457 26.10 -5.07 -34.25
N VAL A 458 25.73 -4.97 -32.98
CA VAL A 458 24.33 -4.88 -32.53
C VAL A 458 23.74 -3.50 -32.85
N GLY A 459 24.48 -2.42 -32.57
CA GLY A 459 24.02 -1.04 -32.81
C GLY A 459 23.81 -0.69 -34.29
N LYS A 460 24.43 -1.43 -35.22
CA LYS A 460 24.16 -1.32 -36.67
C LYS A 460 22.76 -1.82 -37.04
N LEU A 461 22.31 -2.90 -36.41
CA LEU A 461 21.02 -3.53 -36.70
C LEU A 461 19.89 -2.90 -35.87
N PHE A 462 20.17 -2.58 -34.61
CA PHE A 462 19.17 -2.17 -33.62
C PHE A 462 19.42 -0.75 -33.11
N ARG A 463 18.35 0.05 -33.04
CA ARG A 463 18.33 1.38 -32.42
C ARG A 463 18.31 1.28 -30.88
N SER A 464 17.53 0.35 -30.33
CA SER A 464 17.51 0.04 -28.89
C SER A 464 17.32 -1.45 -28.66
N VAL A 465 17.98 -1.98 -27.63
CA VAL A 465 17.75 -3.33 -27.12
C VAL A 465 17.75 -3.22 -25.60
N ASN A 466 16.61 -3.53 -24.98
CA ASN A 466 16.42 -3.48 -23.54
C ASN A 466 16.07 -4.89 -23.06
N ILE A 467 16.87 -5.45 -22.16
CA ILE A 467 16.58 -6.71 -21.49
C ILE A 467 16.16 -6.39 -20.06
N THR A 468 14.97 -6.80 -19.65
CA THR A 468 14.41 -6.53 -18.33
C THR A 468 14.15 -7.83 -17.58
N HIS A 469 14.48 -7.83 -16.30
CA HIS A 469 14.14 -8.88 -15.35
C HIS A 469 13.61 -8.21 -14.09
N GLY A 470 12.48 -8.65 -13.57
CA GLY A 470 11.90 -8.13 -12.33
C GLY A 470 11.39 -9.26 -11.47
N TYR A 471 11.70 -9.21 -10.18
CA TYR A 471 11.26 -10.17 -9.17
C TYR A 471 10.68 -9.43 -7.98
N ARG A 472 9.48 -9.84 -7.56
CA ARG A 472 8.81 -9.33 -6.37
C ARG A 472 8.15 -10.47 -5.62
N SER A 473 8.33 -10.53 -4.31
CA SER A 473 7.67 -11.52 -3.47
C SER A 473 7.23 -10.90 -2.15
N MET A 474 6.02 -11.26 -1.71
CA MET A 474 5.34 -10.67 -0.58
C MET A 474 4.65 -11.75 0.26
N LEU A 475 4.96 -11.80 1.54
CA LEU A 475 4.24 -12.57 2.55
C LEU A 475 3.17 -11.67 3.16
N SER A 476 1.93 -12.15 3.20
CA SER A 476 0.81 -11.44 3.80
C SER A 476 -0.01 -12.35 4.70
N ILE A 477 -0.45 -11.82 5.83
CA ILE A 477 -1.37 -12.43 6.76
C ILE A 477 -2.66 -11.63 6.67
N SER A 478 -3.71 -12.24 6.11
CA SER A 478 -4.96 -11.54 5.82
C SER A 478 -5.63 -11.00 7.08
N SER A 479 -5.67 -11.83 8.12
CA SER A 479 -6.19 -11.47 9.44
C SER A 479 -5.51 -12.33 10.51
N TRP A 480 -5.20 -11.71 11.64
CA TRP A 480 -4.86 -12.39 12.88
C TRP A 480 -5.69 -11.80 14.01
N THR A 481 -6.02 -12.61 15.01
CA THR A 481 -6.75 -12.19 16.21
C THR A 481 -6.18 -12.85 17.45
N THR A 482 -6.25 -12.24 18.62
CA THR A 482 -5.86 -12.92 19.86
C THR A 482 -6.92 -13.92 20.30
N ASN A 483 -6.48 -15.10 20.71
CA ASN A 483 -7.38 -16.14 21.20
C ASN A 483 -7.84 -15.83 22.63
N VAL A 484 -9.15 -15.75 22.85
CA VAL A 484 -9.74 -15.45 24.17
C VAL A 484 -9.51 -16.56 25.21
N ASN A 485 -9.23 -17.78 24.76
CA ASN A 485 -8.96 -18.91 25.63
C ASN A 485 -7.48 -18.99 26.04
N PHE A 486 -6.61 -18.19 25.42
CA PHE A 486 -5.20 -18.14 25.77
C PHE A 486 -5.02 -17.44 27.12
N LYS A 487 -4.54 -18.18 28.12
CA LYS A 487 -4.22 -17.64 29.44
C LYS A 487 -2.70 -17.51 29.59
N PRO A 488 -2.16 -16.29 29.72
CA PRO A 488 -0.73 -16.08 29.92
C PRO A 488 -0.17 -16.79 31.16
N GLU A 489 -1.01 -17.03 32.17
CA GLU A 489 -0.64 -17.66 33.44
C GLU A 489 -0.46 -19.18 33.30
N ASP A 490 -1.11 -19.79 32.32
CA ASP A 490 -1.01 -21.23 32.03
C ASP A 490 -0.79 -21.45 30.51
N PRO A 491 0.42 -21.18 30.01
CA PRO A 491 0.76 -21.36 28.60
C PRO A 491 0.81 -22.83 28.16
N GLY A 492 0.70 -23.78 29.11
CA GLY A 492 0.63 -25.22 28.85
C GLY A 492 -0.79 -25.73 28.55
N LEU A 493 -1.80 -24.85 28.55
CA LEU A 493 -3.17 -25.26 28.26
C LEU A 493 -3.29 -25.81 26.84
N THR A 494 -3.84 -27.01 26.74
CA THR A 494 -4.09 -27.71 25.49
C THR A 494 -5.58 -27.82 25.20
N PHE A 495 -5.94 -27.87 23.91
CA PHE A 495 -7.29 -28.20 23.50
C PHE A 495 -7.59 -29.68 23.85
N PRO A 496 -8.73 -29.98 24.50
CA PRO A 496 -9.07 -31.33 24.95
C PRO A 496 -9.05 -32.40 23.85
N ASN A 497 -9.38 -32.02 22.61
CA ASN A 497 -9.55 -32.97 21.50
C ASN A 497 -8.33 -33.11 20.58
N SER A 498 -7.44 -32.11 20.54
CA SER A 498 -6.30 -32.09 19.61
C SER A 498 -4.95 -32.13 20.30
N TYR A 499 -4.91 -32.01 21.64
CA TYR A 499 -3.69 -31.92 22.44
C TYR A 499 -2.74 -30.80 21.99
N ASN A 500 -3.20 -29.84 21.18
CA ASN A 500 -2.44 -28.68 20.75
C ASN A 500 -2.51 -27.58 21.79
N TYR A 501 -1.41 -26.84 21.99
CA TYR A 501 -1.42 -25.65 22.82
C TYR A 501 -2.35 -24.60 22.24
N ILE A 502 -3.05 -23.90 23.14
CA ILE A 502 -3.84 -22.73 22.76
C ILE A 502 -2.87 -21.63 22.33
N THR A 503 -2.95 -21.19 21.09
CA THR A 503 -2.04 -20.17 20.55
C THR A 503 -2.48 -18.78 20.93
N LYS A 504 -1.54 -17.89 21.25
CA LYS A 504 -1.85 -16.47 21.51
C LYS A 504 -2.55 -15.80 20.33
N TYR A 505 -2.09 -16.06 19.11
CA TYR A 505 -2.65 -15.52 17.88
C TYR A 505 -3.35 -16.63 17.09
N ASP A 506 -4.61 -16.43 16.76
CA ASP A 506 -5.33 -17.19 15.75
C ASP A 506 -5.13 -16.50 14.40
N ILE A 507 -4.47 -17.18 13.48
CA ILE A 507 -4.13 -16.67 12.15
C ILE A 507 -5.12 -17.27 11.16
N GLY A 508 -5.77 -16.43 10.35
CA GLY A 508 -6.76 -16.89 9.36
C GLY A 508 -6.09 -17.59 8.17
N ILE A 509 -5.53 -16.79 7.26
CA ILE A 509 -4.88 -17.25 6.03
C ILE A 509 -3.53 -16.57 5.90
N VAL A 510 -2.51 -17.35 5.56
CA VAL A 510 -1.17 -16.89 5.21
C VAL A 510 -0.99 -17.03 3.71
N SER A 511 -0.67 -15.93 3.04
CA SER A 511 -0.52 -15.86 1.59
C SER A 511 0.89 -15.40 1.21
N ILE A 512 1.58 -16.18 0.39
CA ILE A 512 2.82 -15.77 -0.27
C ILE A 512 2.53 -15.54 -1.74
N MET A 513 2.76 -14.31 -2.21
CA MET A 513 2.63 -13.93 -3.61
C MET A 513 4.01 -13.63 -4.19
N GLU A 514 4.43 -14.45 -5.14
CA GLU A 514 5.65 -14.29 -5.92
C GLU A 514 5.29 -13.96 -7.37
N GLN A 515 5.99 -12.99 -7.94
CA GLN A 515 5.84 -12.62 -9.33
C GLN A 515 7.18 -12.24 -9.97
N TYR A 516 7.37 -12.73 -11.19
CA TYR A 516 8.39 -12.32 -12.13
C TYR A 516 7.75 -11.47 -13.22
N SER A 517 7.97 -10.17 -13.15
CA SER A 517 7.29 -9.19 -14.00
C SER A 517 8.28 -8.25 -14.70
N PRO A 518 8.84 -8.64 -15.85
CA PRO A 518 8.87 -9.99 -16.43
C PRO A 518 10.00 -10.85 -15.83
N LEU A 519 9.92 -12.18 -15.97
CA LEU A 519 11.06 -13.07 -15.73
C LEU A 519 12.19 -12.75 -16.72
N ILE A 520 11.86 -12.67 -18.00
CA ILE A 520 12.75 -12.14 -19.04
C ILE A 520 11.88 -11.35 -20.00
N GLY A 521 12.18 -10.07 -20.16
CA GLY A 521 11.57 -9.19 -21.15
C GLY A 521 12.65 -8.68 -22.10
N VAL A 522 12.46 -8.86 -23.40
CA VAL A 522 13.35 -8.34 -24.43
C VAL A 522 12.56 -7.39 -25.31
N ASP A 523 12.95 -6.13 -25.32
CA ASP A 523 12.34 -5.08 -26.15
C ASP A 523 13.40 -4.53 -27.11
N ILE A 524 13.13 -4.68 -28.40
CA ILE A 524 14.03 -4.36 -29.49
C ILE A 524 13.35 -3.35 -30.40
N THR A 525 14.05 -2.28 -30.75
CA THR A 525 13.66 -1.38 -31.83
C THR A 525 14.76 -1.30 -32.88
N MET A 526 14.39 -1.41 -34.14
CA MET A 526 15.28 -1.31 -35.30
C MET A 526 15.23 0.09 -35.91
N HIS A 527 16.23 0.42 -36.73
CA HIS A 527 16.29 1.71 -37.43
C HIS A 527 15.17 1.90 -38.46
N ASN A 528 14.63 0.82 -39.01
CA ASN A 528 13.48 0.82 -39.93
C ASN A 528 12.12 1.01 -39.22
N SER A 529 12.10 1.36 -37.93
CA SER A 529 10.88 1.51 -37.13
C SER A 529 10.11 0.20 -36.87
N LEU A 530 10.73 -0.97 -37.09
CA LEU A 530 10.25 -2.24 -36.55
C LEU A 530 10.58 -2.32 -35.07
N SER A 531 9.60 -2.66 -34.25
CA SER A 531 9.74 -2.96 -32.84
C SER A 531 9.27 -4.38 -32.57
N ALA A 532 10.01 -5.13 -31.78
CA ALA A 532 9.65 -6.47 -31.33
C ALA A 532 9.85 -6.57 -29.82
N LYS A 533 8.89 -7.18 -29.15
CA LYS A 533 8.84 -7.32 -27.71
C LYS A 533 8.50 -8.76 -27.36
N VAL A 534 9.31 -9.39 -26.52
CA VAL A 534 9.03 -10.73 -25.99
C VAL A 534 9.11 -10.65 -24.47
N GLU A 535 8.02 -10.95 -23.77
CA GLU A 535 7.98 -11.00 -22.31
C GLU A 535 7.54 -12.39 -21.86
N PHE A 536 8.36 -13.01 -21.02
CA PHE A 536 7.95 -14.17 -20.24
C PHE A 536 7.71 -13.72 -18.80
N LYS A 537 6.49 -13.89 -18.30
CA LYS A 537 6.08 -13.61 -16.92
C LYS A 537 5.75 -14.92 -16.23
N LYS A 538 6.04 -14.96 -14.94
CA LYS A 538 5.74 -16.10 -14.08
C LYS A 538 5.20 -15.59 -12.76
N SER A 539 4.17 -16.22 -12.22
CA SER A 539 3.60 -15.87 -10.92
C SER A 539 3.22 -17.12 -10.14
N ARG A 540 3.34 -17.05 -8.83
CA ARG A 540 2.95 -18.09 -7.90
C ARG A 540 2.28 -17.44 -6.70
N LYS A 541 1.09 -17.89 -6.35
CA LYS A 541 0.38 -17.51 -5.12
C LYS A 541 0.13 -18.76 -4.30
N LEU A 542 0.54 -18.74 -3.05
CA LEU A 542 0.40 -19.84 -2.09
C LEU A 542 -0.44 -19.34 -0.93
N ASP A 543 -1.67 -19.84 -0.80
CA ASP A 543 -2.58 -19.50 0.29
C ASP A 543 -2.72 -20.71 1.21
N LEU A 544 -2.16 -20.65 2.41
CA LEU A 544 -2.29 -21.65 3.46
C LEU A 544 -3.41 -21.24 4.41
N SER A 545 -4.42 -22.10 4.55
CA SER A 545 -5.52 -21.95 5.50
C SER A 545 -5.37 -22.97 6.62
N PHE A 546 -5.40 -22.48 7.87
CA PHE A 546 -5.29 -23.31 9.08
C PHE A 546 -6.63 -23.90 9.53
N VAL A 547 -7.75 -23.39 9.02
CA VAL A 547 -9.09 -23.88 9.40
C VAL A 547 -9.37 -25.26 8.80
N ASN A 548 -8.96 -25.46 7.55
CA ASN A 548 -9.13 -26.71 6.80
C ASN A 548 -7.80 -27.39 6.46
N ASN A 549 -6.68 -26.92 7.04
CA ASN A 549 -5.33 -27.43 6.81
C ASN A 549 -5.04 -27.70 5.32
N GLN A 550 -5.30 -26.70 4.48
CA GLN A 550 -5.20 -26.80 3.03
C GLN A 550 -4.33 -25.70 2.46
N LEU A 551 -3.45 -26.06 1.53
CA LEU A 551 -2.67 -25.15 0.72
C LEU A 551 -3.30 -25.00 -0.66
N THR A 552 -3.66 -23.78 -1.03
CA THR A 552 -4.11 -23.43 -2.38
C THR A 552 -2.95 -22.78 -3.14
N GLU A 553 -2.50 -23.41 -4.21
CA GLU A 553 -1.45 -22.87 -5.07
C GLU A 553 -2.04 -22.42 -6.40
N VAL A 554 -1.86 -21.15 -6.74
CA VAL A 554 -2.17 -20.59 -8.06
C VAL A 554 -0.86 -20.31 -8.78
N THR A 555 -0.61 -21.02 -9.87
CA THR A 555 0.52 -20.77 -10.75
C THR A 555 0.06 -20.08 -12.03
N GLY A 556 0.87 -19.17 -12.54
CA GLY A 556 0.61 -18.42 -13.77
C GLY A 556 1.88 -18.32 -14.59
N ASN A 557 1.82 -18.72 -15.86
CA ASN A 557 2.89 -18.52 -16.83
C ASN A 557 2.32 -17.76 -18.02
N GLU A 558 2.93 -16.64 -18.40
CA GLU A 558 2.47 -15.84 -19.52
C GLU A 558 3.63 -15.52 -20.46
N VAL A 559 3.49 -15.86 -21.74
CA VAL A 559 4.40 -15.44 -22.80
C VAL A 559 3.66 -14.43 -23.67
N VAL A 560 4.20 -13.24 -23.81
CA VAL A 560 3.67 -12.18 -24.68
C VAL A 560 4.70 -11.85 -25.74
N VAL A 561 4.31 -11.96 -27.01
CA VAL A 561 5.10 -11.59 -28.18
C VAL A 561 4.37 -10.44 -28.88
N GLY A 562 4.92 -9.24 -28.79
CA GLY A 562 4.46 -8.06 -29.49
C GLY A 562 5.37 -7.70 -30.66
N MET A 563 4.79 -7.31 -31.78
CA MET A 563 5.48 -6.77 -32.95
C MET A 563 4.76 -5.49 -33.39
N GLY A 564 5.53 -4.47 -33.71
CA GLY A 564 5.02 -3.19 -34.18
C GLY A 564 5.82 -2.73 -35.38
N TYR A 565 5.16 -2.23 -36.41
CA TYR A 565 5.84 -1.70 -37.59
C TYR A 565 5.15 -0.43 -38.07
N ARG A 566 5.94 0.61 -38.34
CA ARG A 566 5.44 1.87 -38.89
C ARG A 566 5.90 2.02 -40.33
N ILE A 567 4.96 1.86 -41.26
CA ILE A 567 5.20 2.16 -42.67
C ILE A 567 5.01 3.66 -42.85
N LYS A 568 6.08 4.35 -43.25
CA LYS A 568 6.07 5.80 -43.44
C LYS A 568 5.58 6.16 -44.82
N ASN A 569 4.83 7.27 -44.93
CA ASN A 569 4.40 7.86 -46.20
C ASN A 569 3.68 6.87 -47.13
N LEU A 570 2.79 6.05 -46.57
CA LEU A 570 1.97 5.17 -47.39
C LEU A 570 0.91 6.01 -48.12
N ASN A 571 1.01 6.02 -49.45
CA ASN A 571 0.03 6.65 -50.31
C ASN A 571 -1.15 5.70 -50.47
N PHE A 572 -2.27 5.98 -49.82
CA PHE A 572 -3.50 5.23 -50.00
C PHE A 572 -4.45 6.04 -50.89
N THR A 573 -4.88 5.41 -51.99
CA THR A 573 -5.85 6.01 -52.92
C THR A 573 -7.19 5.36 -52.64
N ILE A 574 -8.10 6.09 -52.00
CA ILE A 574 -9.49 5.64 -51.88
C ILE A 574 -10.21 6.02 -53.16
N GLY A 575 -10.77 5.02 -53.85
CA GLY A 575 -11.70 5.24 -54.96
C GLY A 575 -12.97 5.88 -54.42
N ASN A 576 -13.45 6.93 -55.07
CA ASN A 576 -14.62 7.68 -54.64
C ASN A 576 -15.85 6.76 -54.47
N MET A 577 -16.40 6.69 -53.26
CA MET A 577 -17.76 6.17 -53.00
C MET A 577 -18.87 7.20 -53.33
N SER A 578 -18.51 8.42 -53.73
CA SER A 578 -19.45 9.42 -54.26
C SER A 578 -19.16 9.63 -55.74
N GLY A 579 -20.11 9.30 -56.62
CA GLY A 579 -19.99 9.28 -58.09
C GLY A 579 -19.67 10.60 -58.81
N SER A 580 -18.80 11.44 -58.27
CA SER A 580 -18.25 12.63 -58.93
C SER A 580 -16.92 12.28 -59.59
N SER A 581 -16.95 12.22 -60.92
CA SER A 581 -15.78 12.12 -61.77
C SER A 581 -14.77 13.23 -61.44
N ASN A 582 -13.50 12.85 -61.38
CA ASN A 582 -12.33 13.72 -61.41
C ASN A 582 -11.79 14.29 -60.08
N LYS A 583 -11.25 13.41 -59.23
CA LYS A 583 -9.93 13.55 -58.55
C LYS A 583 -9.76 12.44 -57.49
N ASN A 584 -8.85 11.49 -57.75
CA ASN A 584 -8.37 10.58 -56.72
C ASN A 584 -7.71 11.39 -55.59
N LYS A 585 -8.29 11.36 -54.39
CA LYS A 585 -7.70 12.05 -53.23
C LYS A 585 -6.60 11.15 -52.66
N ASN A 586 -5.35 11.54 -52.90
CA ASN A 586 -4.19 10.83 -52.37
C ASN A 586 -3.99 11.22 -50.90
N PHE A 587 -4.20 10.27 -50.00
CA PHE A 587 -3.87 10.45 -48.59
C PHE A 587 -2.42 10.00 -48.36
N LYS A 588 -1.62 10.87 -47.76
CA LYS A 588 -0.25 10.57 -47.34
C LYS A 588 -0.21 10.55 -45.83
N SER A 589 -0.12 9.36 -45.27
CA SER A 589 0.03 9.17 -43.83
C SER A 589 0.84 7.93 -43.55
N ASP A 590 1.28 7.83 -42.31
CA ASP A 590 1.92 6.64 -41.79
C ASP A 590 0.86 5.60 -41.41
N LEU A 591 1.15 4.33 -41.72
CA LEU A 591 0.37 3.17 -41.30
C LEU A 591 1.11 2.51 -40.13
N ASN A 592 0.45 2.45 -38.97
CA ASN A 592 0.97 1.75 -37.81
C ASN A 592 0.34 0.36 -37.72
N LEU A 593 1.17 -0.67 -37.81
CA LEU A 593 0.79 -2.06 -37.61
C LEU A 593 1.21 -2.50 -36.22
N LYS A 594 0.32 -3.20 -35.52
CA LYS A 594 0.58 -3.83 -34.22
C LYS A 594 0.05 -5.25 -34.24
N PHE A 595 0.86 -6.18 -33.75
CA PHE A 595 0.53 -7.58 -33.61
C PHE A 595 0.98 -8.03 -32.22
N ASP A 596 0.05 -8.42 -31.36
CA ASP A 596 0.33 -8.90 -30.02
C ASP A 596 -0.25 -10.31 -29.89
N PHE A 597 0.61 -11.28 -29.60
CA PHE A 597 0.24 -12.66 -29.32
C PHE A 597 0.58 -12.99 -27.86
N GLY A 598 -0.37 -13.56 -27.12
CA GLY A 598 -0.19 -13.94 -25.73
C GLY A 598 -0.63 -15.39 -25.50
N ILE A 599 0.17 -16.13 -24.74
CA ILE A 599 -0.23 -17.41 -24.17
C ILE A 599 -0.17 -17.25 -22.66
N ARG A 600 -1.29 -17.46 -21.98
CA ARG A 600 -1.38 -17.43 -20.52
C ARG A 600 -1.87 -18.77 -20.01
N ASP A 601 -1.13 -19.38 -19.12
CA ASP A 601 -1.46 -20.64 -18.49
C ASP A 601 -1.61 -20.43 -16.98
N ASN A 602 -2.84 -20.46 -16.50
CA ASN A 602 -3.17 -20.27 -15.10
C ASN A 602 -3.77 -21.55 -14.53
N LYS A 603 -3.22 -22.05 -13.42
CA LYS A 603 -3.65 -23.30 -12.77
C LYS A 603 -3.77 -23.12 -11.27
N THR A 604 -4.91 -23.51 -10.71
CA THR A 604 -5.19 -23.52 -9.27
C THR A 604 -5.25 -24.96 -8.77
N THR A 605 -4.30 -25.33 -7.91
CA THR A 605 -4.18 -26.65 -7.31
C THR A 605 -4.45 -26.55 -5.81
N LEU A 606 -5.40 -27.33 -5.32
CA LEU A 606 -5.69 -27.51 -3.90
C LEU A 606 -4.90 -28.72 -3.40
N ARG A 607 -4.16 -28.54 -2.29
CA ARG A 607 -3.40 -29.61 -1.64
C ARG A 607 -3.81 -29.69 -0.19
N ARG A 608 -4.36 -30.83 0.19
CA ARG A 608 -4.70 -31.14 1.58
C ARG A 608 -3.45 -31.64 2.30
N ILE A 609 -3.31 -31.28 3.56
CA ILE A 609 -2.12 -31.60 4.38
C ILE A 609 -2.30 -32.95 5.11
N ASP A 610 -3.55 -33.32 5.35
CA ASP A 610 -4.00 -34.55 6.00
C ASP A 610 -4.16 -35.73 5.03
N GLU A 611 -4.42 -35.45 3.75
CA GLU A 611 -4.56 -36.47 2.70
C GLU A 611 -3.58 -36.19 1.55
N VAL A 612 -2.96 -37.22 0.98
CA VAL A 612 -2.14 -37.08 -0.25
C VAL A 612 -3.07 -36.94 -1.47
N ASN A 613 -3.83 -35.84 -1.51
CA ASN A 613 -4.81 -35.55 -2.54
C ASN A 613 -4.57 -34.14 -3.11
N ASN A 614 -4.05 -34.11 -4.34
CA ASN A 614 -3.75 -32.88 -5.07
C ASN A 614 -4.79 -32.72 -6.19
N GLN A 615 -5.72 -31.79 -6.03
CA GLN A 615 -6.82 -31.60 -7.00
C GLN A 615 -6.70 -30.26 -7.71
N ILE A 616 -6.92 -30.27 -9.02
CA ILE A 616 -7.03 -29.04 -9.81
C ILE A 616 -8.46 -28.53 -9.66
N SER A 617 -8.63 -27.36 -9.05
CA SER A 617 -9.96 -26.80 -8.78
C SER A 617 -10.39 -25.76 -9.80
N ALA A 618 -9.44 -25.04 -10.39
CA ALA A 618 -9.71 -24.02 -11.40
C ALA A 618 -8.49 -23.77 -12.27
N GLY A 619 -8.69 -23.08 -13.39
CA GLY A 619 -7.62 -22.66 -14.28
C GLY A 619 -7.94 -22.91 -15.73
N ALA A 620 -7.23 -22.19 -16.60
CA ALA A 620 -7.36 -22.34 -18.04
C ALA A 620 -6.07 -21.90 -18.74
N LYS A 621 -5.84 -22.51 -19.89
CA LYS A 621 -4.85 -22.07 -20.87
C LYS A 621 -5.53 -21.16 -21.89
N GLN A 622 -5.15 -19.90 -21.87
CA GLN A 622 -5.68 -18.83 -22.69
C GLN A 622 -4.70 -18.44 -23.80
N PHE A 623 -5.21 -18.29 -25.00
CA PHE A 623 -4.50 -17.76 -26.16
C PHE A 623 -5.15 -16.43 -26.54
N THR A 624 -4.33 -15.41 -26.77
CA THR A 624 -4.79 -14.10 -27.21
C THR A 624 -3.98 -13.69 -28.44
N LEU A 625 -4.65 -13.17 -29.45
CA LEU A 625 -4.04 -12.60 -30.64
C LEU A 625 -4.78 -11.30 -30.94
N ASN A 626 -4.07 -10.19 -30.89
CA ASN A 626 -4.59 -8.88 -31.23
C ASN A 626 -3.77 -8.31 -32.39
N PHE A 627 -4.43 -8.02 -33.49
CA PHE A 627 -3.85 -7.32 -34.62
C PHE A 627 -4.58 -6.01 -34.83
N ALA A 628 -3.83 -4.94 -35.03
CA ALA A 628 -4.39 -3.62 -35.31
C ALA A 628 -3.57 -2.92 -36.39
N ALA A 629 -4.27 -2.24 -37.31
CA ALA A 629 -3.69 -1.40 -38.33
C ALA A 629 -4.36 -0.02 -38.28
N ASP A 630 -3.60 0.99 -37.85
CA ASP A 630 -4.06 2.37 -37.71
C ASP A 630 -3.53 3.23 -38.85
N TYR A 631 -4.42 3.87 -39.61
CA TYR A 631 -4.09 4.81 -40.67
C TYR A 631 -4.81 6.15 -40.45
N MET A 632 -4.07 7.25 -40.46
CA MET A 632 -4.69 8.59 -40.39
C MET A 632 -5.08 9.03 -41.80
N LEU A 633 -6.38 9.18 -42.05
CA LEU A 633 -6.89 9.72 -43.31
C LEU A 633 -6.73 11.26 -43.34
N SER A 634 -6.84 11.91 -42.19
CA SER A 634 -6.54 13.34 -42.02
C SER A 634 -6.11 13.63 -40.58
N GLN A 635 -5.83 14.90 -40.24
CA GLN A 635 -5.56 15.30 -38.84
C GLN A 635 -6.75 14.99 -37.90
N SER A 636 -7.97 14.89 -38.44
CA SER A 636 -9.20 14.70 -37.67
C SER A 636 -9.85 13.33 -37.90
N ILE A 637 -9.39 12.52 -38.86
CA ILE A 637 -10.02 11.24 -39.23
C ILE A 637 -8.98 10.11 -39.15
N GLN A 638 -9.23 9.12 -38.32
CA GLN A 638 -8.43 7.89 -38.19
C GLN A 638 -9.27 6.67 -38.58
N LEU A 639 -8.75 5.87 -39.50
CA LEU A 639 -9.26 4.54 -39.83
C LEU A 639 -8.43 3.49 -39.10
N LYS A 640 -9.09 2.62 -38.33
CA LYS A 640 -8.47 1.51 -37.62
C LYS A 640 -9.10 0.20 -38.08
N PHE A 641 -8.29 -0.72 -38.58
CA PHE A 641 -8.66 -2.12 -38.66
C PHE A 641 -8.22 -2.81 -37.36
N TYR A 642 -9.06 -3.68 -36.82
CA TYR A 642 -8.70 -4.52 -35.68
C TYR A 642 -9.20 -5.95 -35.88
N TYR A 643 -8.44 -6.89 -35.34
CA TYR A 643 -8.77 -8.30 -35.27
C TYR A 643 -8.26 -8.85 -33.94
N ASN A 644 -9.18 -9.22 -33.05
CA ASN A 644 -8.88 -9.82 -31.77
C ASN A 644 -9.46 -11.23 -31.72
N TRP A 645 -8.63 -12.20 -31.44
CA TRP A 645 -9.00 -13.58 -31.21
C TRP A 645 -8.55 -13.98 -29.81
N THR A 646 -9.46 -14.55 -29.03
CA THR A 646 -9.17 -15.09 -27.72
C THR A 646 -9.77 -16.47 -27.59
N SER A 647 -8.98 -17.45 -27.14
CA SER A 647 -9.42 -18.82 -26.90
C SER A 647 -9.04 -19.23 -25.48
N SER A 648 -9.93 -19.92 -24.76
CA SER A 648 -9.69 -20.44 -23.41
C SER A 648 -9.99 -21.93 -23.35
N ASN A 649 -8.99 -22.71 -22.96
CA ASN A 649 -9.10 -24.14 -22.71
C ASN A 649 -9.00 -24.38 -21.19
N PRO A 650 -10.12 -24.63 -20.49
CA PRO A 650 -10.11 -24.85 -19.05
C PRO A 650 -9.52 -26.21 -18.66
N TYR A 651 -8.95 -26.31 -17.45
CA TYR A 651 -8.40 -27.56 -16.90
C TYR A 651 -9.43 -28.43 -16.17
N VAL A 652 -10.57 -27.85 -15.80
CA VAL A 652 -11.65 -28.55 -15.08
C VAL A 652 -12.75 -28.94 -16.04
N SER A 653 -13.31 -30.15 -15.86
CA SER A 653 -14.37 -30.71 -16.71
C SER A 653 -15.68 -29.92 -16.67
N ASN A 654 -15.91 -29.15 -15.61
CA ASN A 654 -17.12 -28.35 -15.43
C ASN A 654 -17.12 -27.05 -16.27
N GLN A 655 -16.02 -26.74 -16.97
CA GLN A 655 -15.92 -25.59 -17.86
C GLN A 655 -15.69 -26.07 -19.30
N MET A 656 -16.38 -25.47 -20.26
CA MET A 656 -16.22 -25.79 -21.67
C MET A 656 -15.16 -24.91 -22.34
N PRO A 657 -14.32 -25.45 -23.24
CA PRO A 657 -13.47 -24.66 -24.09
C PRO A 657 -14.28 -23.63 -24.89
N ASN A 658 -13.78 -22.40 -24.99
CA ASN A 658 -14.42 -21.35 -25.77
C ASN A 658 -13.40 -20.60 -26.64
N ALA A 659 -13.89 -19.99 -27.71
CA ALA A 659 -13.13 -19.10 -28.55
C ALA A 659 -14.03 -17.96 -29.04
N THR A 660 -13.55 -16.73 -28.91
CA THR A 660 -14.24 -15.53 -29.36
C THR A 660 -13.36 -14.79 -30.35
N THR A 661 -13.94 -14.46 -31.50
CA THR A 661 -13.27 -13.68 -32.55
C THR A 661 -14.05 -12.40 -32.75
N SER A 662 -13.36 -11.27 -32.75
CA SER A 662 -13.92 -9.97 -33.07
C SER A 662 -13.02 -9.28 -34.08
N GLY A 663 -13.59 -8.72 -35.14
CA GLY A 663 -12.81 -8.01 -36.13
C GLY A 663 -13.68 -7.02 -36.88
N GLY A 664 -13.07 -5.94 -37.36
CA GLY A 664 -13.79 -4.92 -38.09
C GLY A 664 -12.97 -3.66 -38.33
N PHE A 665 -13.65 -2.68 -38.93
CA PHE A 665 -13.12 -1.35 -39.14
C PHE A 665 -13.78 -0.37 -38.17
N SER A 666 -13.00 0.51 -37.58
CA SER A 666 -13.43 1.60 -36.72
C SER A 666 -12.95 2.91 -37.32
N LEU A 667 -13.88 3.84 -37.53
CA LEU A 667 -13.59 5.20 -37.99
C LEU A 667 -13.74 6.13 -36.79
N ARG A 668 -12.66 6.82 -36.42
CA ARG A 668 -12.64 7.79 -35.32
C ARG A 668 -12.50 9.20 -35.88
N PHE A 669 -13.45 10.06 -35.50
CA PHE A 669 -13.42 11.49 -35.79
C PHE A 669 -12.98 12.25 -34.53
N ASN A 670 -11.82 12.90 -34.59
CA ASN A 670 -11.37 13.83 -33.56
C ASN A 670 -11.71 15.24 -34.02
N LEU A 671 -12.76 15.82 -33.41
CA LEU A 671 -13.22 17.18 -33.64
C LEU A 671 -12.47 18.22 -32.79
N ALA A 672 -11.37 17.84 -32.15
CA ALA A 672 -10.54 18.75 -31.38
C ALA A 672 -9.74 19.63 -32.34
N GLN A 673 -10.21 20.86 -32.50
CA GLN A 673 -9.49 21.98 -33.10
C GLN A 673 -8.96 22.88 -32.00
#